data_AF-A0A1X0WG77-F1
#
_entry.id   AF-A0A1X0WG77-F1
#
_cell.length_a   1.000
_cell.length_b   1.000
_cell.length_c   1.000
_cell.angle_alpha   90.00
_cell.angle_beta   90.00
_cell.angle_gamma   90.00
#
_symmetry.space_group_name_H-M   'P 1'
#
loop_
_entity.id
_entity.type
_entity.pdbx_description
1 polymer ?
#
loop_
_entity_poly.entity_id
_entity_poly.type
_entity_poly.pdbx_seq_one_letter_code
_entity_poly.pdbx_strand_id
1 'polypeptide(L)'
;MTTITLICPSNGAAADGSSQDVLAMTCVDSSGKAVSGQVITLTATTGVTLSATSVTTDSTGVASAYATSTTKGTFTVTAASSGATSVPCAVIFTDGYETAAANRVLSTMQTALAGTGGANYVGWNSSVSYSAGTLGAAFNSGTTQLSSLTSKQARWIDIEDYADTNSAAGDWTTAIQAAIDATNTLGIYNVRGTGSYAVSSTVKIRNVPSSGLNIAIYKITTLSAFPSNTTFWDATPVISIGDTTGNIVGLNLFINYLDGGSKADGITGVSYGYGTSHVHIGYATNCIAVMRMGQHDYTSATNWITGDNWVGNWMGVYLANGTSGTSPIVEAWIIDVKFIANNRWGGMWYFDAGQYGQIRGDWDYNGTYLAVLGLSTTTGLSSIAGQTGLKLTDGTTQMEFLFYYTYQGTTYIVVAASSNISKASGTGAVPWTAGSTISCTTVTGVSLVFSTSEIAGDNASGSNYFDILHDFERAPFGRIQVVAGYISGIIGGNLYTSSFQYQNSFSGTTDSFRGFGISNSGTALSFYNYALASTPIANFTSSYVNFPSKLSTAYRLIEGGAFASQIAASSSTTSALLTLVDQSTDKYYAEGTMYDITLKTNYAGTCGSYRVFVISSGGSYSHVVVSTYSGDAIAVTFTDTTSGVQMNFRQEAQTSMAVAVNAIRI
;
A
#
# COMPACT_ATOMS: atom_id res chain seq x y z
N MET A 1 -55.06 -49.11 -30.93
CA MET A 1 -55.35 -48.81 -29.51
C MET A 1 -54.16 -48.04 -28.97
N THR A 2 -54.40 -46.94 -28.27
CA THR A 2 -53.32 -46.08 -27.75
C THR A 2 -52.77 -46.70 -26.46
N THR A 3 -51.47 -46.66 -26.26
CA THR A 3 -50.81 -47.19 -25.06
C THR A 3 -50.13 -46.07 -24.31
N ILE A 4 -50.40 -45.96 -23.00
CA ILE A 4 -49.75 -45.03 -22.08
C ILE A 4 -48.78 -45.83 -21.23
N THR A 5 -47.49 -45.51 -21.32
CA THR A 5 -46.46 -46.03 -20.44
C THR A 5 -46.24 -45.03 -19.31
N LEU A 6 -46.63 -45.37 -18.09
CA LEU A 6 -46.39 -44.58 -16.89
C LEU A 6 -45.22 -45.19 -16.11
N ILE A 7 -44.21 -44.38 -15.84
CA ILE A 7 -43.04 -44.76 -15.03
C ILE A 7 -42.73 -43.67 -14.00
N CYS A 8 -41.99 -44.04 -12.96
CA CYS A 8 -41.48 -43.12 -11.94
C CYS A 8 -39.95 -43.05 -12.03
N PRO A 9 -39.38 -42.24 -12.95
CA PRO A 9 -37.92 -42.18 -13.15
C PRO A 9 -37.15 -41.67 -11.92
N SER A 10 -37.76 -40.82 -11.09
CA SER A 10 -37.22 -40.43 -9.79
C SER A 10 -38.21 -40.89 -8.73
N ASN A 11 -37.79 -41.83 -7.90
CA ASN A 11 -38.63 -42.55 -6.94
C ASN A 11 -37.84 -42.72 -5.63
N GLY A 12 -38.48 -42.63 -4.47
CA GLY A 12 -37.79 -42.67 -3.17
C GLY A 12 -37.65 -41.31 -2.48
N ALA A 13 -38.51 -40.33 -2.81
CA ALA A 13 -38.56 -39.05 -2.13
C ALA A 13 -38.85 -39.20 -0.62
N ALA A 14 -38.39 -38.25 0.19
CA ALA A 14 -38.74 -38.21 1.61
C ALA A 14 -40.25 -37.96 1.80
N ALA A 15 -40.84 -38.62 2.80
CA ALA A 15 -42.21 -38.40 3.23
C ALA A 15 -42.36 -37.10 4.07
N ASP A 16 -41.85 -35.98 3.57
CA ASP A 16 -41.81 -34.67 4.25
C ASP A 16 -42.87 -33.68 3.72
N GLY A 17 -43.67 -34.08 2.73
CA GLY A 17 -44.68 -33.26 2.06
C GLY A 17 -44.15 -32.27 1.02
N SER A 18 -42.83 -32.16 0.83
CA SER A 18 -42.20 -31.22 -0.10
C SER A 18 -41.28 -31.89 -1.14
N SER A 19 -40.63 -32.99 -0.79
CA SER A 19 -39.82 -33.84 -1.66
C SER A 19 -40.69 -34.56 -2.69
N GLN A 20 -40.25 -34.55 -3.96
CA GLN A 20 -41.04 -34.95 -5.10
C GLN A 20 -40.52 -36.22 -5.79
N ASP A 21 -41.41 -37.18 -5.99
CA ASP A 21 -41.24 -38.23 -6.99
C ASP A 21 -41.71 -37.72 -8.35
N VAL A 22 -41.01 -38.11 -9.42
CA VAL A 22 -41.30 -37.65 -10.79
C VAL A 22 -42.04 -38.75 -11.53
N LEU A 23 -43.23 -38.44 -12.04
CA LEU A 23 -44.03 -39.31 -12.90
C LEU A 23 -43.83 -38.91 -14.36
N ALA A 24 -43.44 -39.85 -15.20
CA ALA A 24 -43.31 -39.64 -16.64
C ALA A 24 -44.26 -40.58 -17.39
N MET A 25 -44.99 -40.01 -18.36
CA MET A 25 -45.97 -40.70 -19.20
C MET A 25 -45.58 -40.54 -20.66
N THR A 26 -45.59 -41.65 -21.40
CA THR A 26 -45.42 -41.64 -22.86
C THR A 26 -46.62 -42.29 -23.51
N CYS A 27 -47.21 -41.61 -24.49
CA CYS A 27 -48.41 -42.02 -25.19
C CYS A 27 -48.10 -42.33 -26.66
N VAL A 28 -48.34 -43.57 -27.08
CA VAL A 28 -48.10 -44.03 -28.45
C VAL A 28 -49.34 -44.72 -29.03
N ASP A 29 -49.54 -44.61 -30.34
CA ASP A 29 -50.60 -45.34 -31.04
C ASP A 29 -50.20 -46.81 -31.29
N SER A 30 -51.09 -47.59 -31.92
CA SER A 30 -50.82 -49.01 -32.20
C SER A 30 -49.70 -49.28 -33.20
N SER A 31 -49.19 -48.26 -33.90
CA SER A 31 -48.02 -48.36 -34.77
C SER A 31 -46.71 -48.01 -34.04
N GLY A 32 -46.80 -47.58 -32.77
CA GLY A 32 -45.67 -47.11 -31.98
C GLY A 32 -45.34 -45.63 -32.18
N LYS A 33 -46.20 -44.85 -32.86
CA LYS A 33 -45.99 -43.42 -33.09
C LYS A 33 -46.52 -42.59 -31.92
N ALA A 34 -45.79 -41.56 -31.52
CA ALA A 34 -46.18 -40.63 -30.46
C ALA A 34 -47.53 -39.94 -30.75
N VAL A 35 -48.38 -39.87 -29.72
CA VAL A 35 -49.68 -39.19 -29.77
C VAL A 35 -49.59 -37.86 -29.02
N SER A 36 -49.57 -36.77 -29.79
CA SER A 36 -49.57 -35.39 -29.26
C SER A 36 -50.96 -34.95 -28.83
N GLY A 37 -51.04 -34.12 -27.79
CA GLY A 37 -52.29 -33.51 -27.34
C GLY A 37 -53.25 -34.46 -26.61
N GLN A 38 -52.78 -35.65 -26.21
CA GLN A 38 -53.59 -36.61 -25.47
C GLN A 38 -53.73 -36.15 -24.01
N VAL A 39 -54.96 -35.97 -23.53
CA VAL A 39 -55.24 -35.68 -22.12
C VAL A 39 -55.23 -36.98 -21.31
N ILE A 40 -54.39 -37.04 -20.30
CA ILE A 40 -54.19 -38.18 -19.40
C ILE A 40 -54.61 -37.76 -17.99
N THR A 41 -55.59 -38.46 -17.42
CA THR A 41 -56.04 -38.27 -16.04
C THR A 41 -55.20 -39.11 -15.09
N LEU A 42 -54.76 -38.54 -13.98
CA LEU A 42 -53.95 -39.21 -12.95
C LEU A 42 -54.73 -39.37 -11.66
N THR A 43 -54.62 -40.54 -11.06
CA THR A 43 -55.15 -40.83 -9.72
C THR A 43 -54.10 -41.56 -8.91
N ALA A 44 -54.01 -41.23 -7.62
CA ALA A 44 -53.10 -41.88 -6.68
C ALA A 44 -53.88 -42.47 -5.51
N THR A 45 -53.33 -43.50 -4.88
CA THR A 45 -53.85 -44.04 -3.60
C THR A 45 -53.79 -42.98 -2.50
N THR A 46 -54.71 -43.05 -1.54
CA THR A 46 -54.78 -42.13 -0.39
C THR A 46 -53.43 -42.00 0.31
N GLY A 47 -53.01 -40.75 0.56
CA GLY A 47 -51.71 -40.44 1.17
C GLY A 47 -50.70 -39.80 0.20
N VAL A 48 -50.98 -39.77 -1.10
CA VAL A 48 -50.15 -39.08 -2.11
C VAL A 48 -50.88 -37.86 -2.66
N THR A 49 -50.18 -36.72 -2.73
CA THR A 49 -50.63 -35.50 -3.40
C THR A 49 -49.97 -35.42 -4.77
N LEU A 50 -50.77 -35.34 -5.83
CA LEU A 50 -50.27 -35.13 -7.18
C LEU A 50 -50.24 -33.65 -7.52
N SER A 51 -49.20 -33.19 -8.22
CA SER A 51 -49.08 -31.80 -8.68
C SER A 51 -50.17 -31.40 -9.69
N ALA A 52 -50.76 -32.38 -10.37
CA ALA A 52 -51.88 -32.20 -11.28
C ALA A 52 -52.72 -33.49 -11.35
N THR A 53 -54.04 -33.35 -11.48
CA THR A 53 -54.97 -34.48 -11.67
C THR A 53 -55.15 -34.85 -13.15
N SER A 54 -54.67 -34.01 -14.07
CA SER A 54 -54.62 -34.30 -15.51
C SER A 54 -53.43 -33.61 -16.16
N VAL A 55 -52.84 -34.24 -17.16
CA VAL A 55 -51.73 -33.73 -17.95
C VAL A 55 -51.99 -33.97 -19.44
N THR A 56 -51.41 -33.15 -20.31
CA THR A 56 -51.56 -33.29 -21.77
C THR A 56 -50.21 -33.59 -22.40
N THR A 57 -50.16 -34.57 -23.31
CA THR A 57 -48.92 -34.92 -23.99
C THR A 57 -48.46 -33.83 -24.97
N ASP A 58 -47.16 -33.58 -25.00
CA ASP A 58 -46.52 -32.67 -25.94
C ASP A 58 -46.43 -33.25 -27.36
N SER A 59 -45.76 -32.52 -28.27
CA SER A 59 -45.56 -32.93 -29.67
C SER A 59 -44.77 -34.24 -29.84
N THR A 60 -44.10 -34.70 -28.78
CA THR A 60 -43.37 -35.97 -28.73
C THR A 60 -44.13 -37.09 -28.01
N GLY A 61 -45.38 -36.82 -27.59
CA GLY A 61 -46.23 -37.79 -26.91
C GLY A 61 -45.90 -37.98 -25.43
N VAL A 62 -45.16 -37.05 -24.82
CA VAL A 62 -44.70 -37.15 -23.43
C VAL A 62 -45.45 -36.16 -22.52
N ALA A 63 -45.71 -36.56 -21.28
CA ALA A 63 -46.22 -35.70 -20.22
C ALA A 63 -45.56 -36.05 -18.88
N SER A 64 -45.52 -35.11 -17.94
CA SER A 64 -44.96 -35.32 -16.60
C SER A 64 -45.81 -34.69 -15.49
N ALA A 65 -45.76 -35.29 -14.30
CA ALA A 65 -46.34 -34.76 -13.07
C ALA A 65 -45.43 -35.11 -11.88
N TYR A 66 -45.70 -34.53 -10.72
CA TYR A 66 -45.00 -34.84 -9.48
C TYR A 66 -45.93 -35.45 -8.45
N ALA A 67 -45.38 -36.31 -7.60
CA ALA A 67 -46.06 -36.87 -6.44
C ALA A 67 -45.31 -36.49 -5.16
N THR A 68 -46.03 -36.04 -4.13
CA THR A 68 -45.49 -35.80 -2.78
C THR A 68 -46.31 -36.57 -1.74
N SER A 69 -45.73 -36.84 -0.57
CA SER A 69 -46.44 -37.46 0.56
C SER A 69 -45.85 -37.01 1.90
N THR A 70 -46.68 -36.98 2.94
CA THR A 70 -46.25 -36.89 4.35
C THR A 70 -46.25 -38.25 5.04
N THR A 71 -46.56 -39.33 4.30
CA THR A 71 -46.66 -40.70 4.82
C THR A 71 -45.66 -41.59 4.11
N LYS A 72 -44.76 -42.22 4.87
CA LYS A 72 -43.83 -43.22 4.32
C LYS A 72 -44.60 -44.44 3.84
N GLY A 73 -44.18 -44.99 2.71
CA GLY A 73 -44.72 -46.24 2.19
C GLY A 73 -44.65 -46.33 0.67
N THR A 74 -45.16 -47.43 0.14
CA THR A 74 -45.35 -47.64 -1.29
C THR A 74 -46.81 -47.38 -1.64
N PHE A 75 -47.03 -46.51 -2.61
CA PHE A 75 -48.33 -46.07 -3.09
C PHE A 75 -48.44 -46.34 -4.59
N THR A 76 -49.66 -46.32 -5.12
CA THR A 76 -49.90 -46.60 -6.54
C THR A 76 -50.48 -45.37 -7.23
N VAL A 77 -49.89 -45.01 -8.37
CA VAL A 77 -50.40 -43.99 -9.29
C VAL A 77 -50.86 -44.65 -10.58
N THR A 78 -52.04 -44.27 -11.08
CA THR A 78 -52.61 -44.75 -12.33
C THR A 78 -52.84 -43.59 -13.30
N ALA A 79 -52.59 -43.83 -14.58
CA ALA A 79 -52.86 -42.91 -15.67
C ALA A 79 -54.00 -43.45 -16.53
N ALA A 80 -54.97 -42.64 -16.93
CA ALA A 80 -56.10 -43.09 -17.76
C ALA A 80 -56.42 -42.09 -18.87
N SER A 81 -56.79 -42.60 -20.05
CA SER A 81 -57.36 -41.80 -21.13
C SER A 81 -58.32 -42.64 -21.98
N SER A 82 -59.29 -42.01 -22.64
CA SER A 82 -60.33 -42.72 -23.38
C SER A 82 -59.74 -43.59 -24.50
N GLY A 83 -60.02 -44.89 -24.46
CA GLY A 83 -59.53 -45.86 -25.46
C GLY A 83 -58.04 -46.21 -25.34
N ALA A 84 -57.36 -45.81 -24.26
CA ALA A 84 -55.96 -46.13 -24.00
C ALA A 84 -55.78 -47.21 -22.93
N THR A 85 -54.74 -48.03 -23.07
CA THR A 85 -54.30 -48.99 -22.04
C THR A 85 -53.10 -48.46 -21.29
N SER A 86 -53.05 -48.62 -19.97
CA SER A 86 -51.94 -48.21 -19.11
C SER A 86 -51.71 -49.23 -17.99
N VAL A 87 -50.51 -49.22 -17.43
CA VAL A 87 -50.16 -50.00 -16.24
C VAL A 87 -49.89 -49.02 -15.08
N PRO A 88 -50.40 -49.30 -13.86
CA PRO A 88 -50.09 -48.49 -12.69
C PRO A 88 -48.60 -48.44 -12.39
N CYS A 89 -48.14 -47.33 -11.82
CA CYS A 89 -46.77 -47.16 -11.36
C CYS A 89 -46.73 -47.06 -9.83
N ALA A 90 -45.74 -47.72 -9.21
CA ALA A 90 -45.50 -47.62 -7.77
C ALA A 90 -44.62 -46.40 -7.47
N VAL A 91 -45.06 -45.55 -6.54
CA VAL A 91 -44.27 -44.45 -5.96
C VAL A 91 -43.94 -44.78 -4.50
N ILE A 92 -42.72 -44.51 -4.07
CA ILE A 92 -42.16 -44.96 -2.79
C ILE A 92 -41.67 -43.73 -2.05
N PHE A 93 -42.27 -43.45 -0.89
CA PHE A 93 -41.78 -42.40 0.00
C PHE A 93 -41.04 -43.01 1.18
N THR A 94 -39.81 -42.55 1.42
CA THR A 94 -38.95 -43.02 2.53
C THR A 94 -39.09 -42.12 3.76
N ASP A 95 -38.50 -42.52 4.89
CA ASP A 95 -38.41 -41.64 6.06
C ASP A 95 -37.74 -40.32 5.65
N GLY A 96 -38.18 -39.20 6.23
CA GLY A 96 -37.54 -37.90 6.03
C GLY A 96 -36.02 -38.00 6.22
N TYR A 97 -35.26 -37.51 5.24
CA TYR A 97 -33.80 -37.44 5.33
C TYR A 97 -33.43 -36.38 6.36
N GLU A 98 -33.50 -36.70 7.66
CA GLU A 98 -32.66 -36.02 8.67
C GLU A 98 -32.61 -36.64 10.07
N THR A 99 -33.33 -37.73 10.39
CA THR A 99 -33.29 -38.25 11.78
C THR A 99 -32.70 -39.66 11.88
N ALA A 100 -32.94 -40.56 10.92
CA ALA A 100 -32.58 -41.98 11.07
C ALA A 100 -31.09 -42.30 10.78
N ALA A 101 -30.45 -41.61 9.83
CA ALA A 101 -29.03 -41.83 9.51
C ALA A 101 -28.12 -41.22 10.59
N ALA A 102 -28.42 -39.99 11.03
CA ALA A 102 -27.77 -39.34 12.16
C ALA A 102 -27.93 -40.16 13.45
N ASN A 103 -29.13 -40.70 13.73
CA ASN A 103 -29.36 -41.54 14.91
C ASN A 103 -28.67 -42.90 14.82
N ARG A 104 -28.50 -43.50 13.62
CA ARG A 104 -27.72 -44.73 13.46
C ARG A 104 -26.23 -44.50 13.66
N VAL A 105 -25.68 -43.41 13.12
CA VAL A 105 -24.28 -43.03 13.35
C VAL A 105 -24.06 -42.73 14.84
N LEU A 106 -24.96 -41.96 15.46
CA LEU A 106 -24.93 -41.65 16.90
C LEU A 106 -25.00 -42.92 17.76
N SER A 107 -25.94 -43.83 17.48
CA SER A 107 -26.09 -45.10 18.20
C SER A 107 -24.86 -46.02 18.02
N THR A 108 -24.28 -46.06 16.83
CA THR A 108 -23.08 -46.84 16.54
C THR A 108 -21.86 -46.28 17.28
N MET A 109 -21.70 -44.94 17.30
CA MET A 109 -20.64 -44.27 18.05
C MET A 109 -20.81 -44.46 19.57
N GLN A 110 -22.03 -44.35 20.10
CA GLN A 110 -22.33 -44.58 21.52
C GLN A 110 -22.03 -46.03 21.94
N THR A 111 -22.39 -47.01 21.12
CA THR A 111 -22.15 -48.44 21.37
C THR A 111 -20.66 -48.77 21.31
N ALA A 112 -19.92 -48.21 20.33
CA ALA A 112 -18.48 -48.37 20.23
C ALA A 112 -17.74 -47.76 21.44
N LEU A 113 -18.18 -46.60 21.92
CA LEU A 113 -17.58 -45.91 23.06
C LEU A 113 -17.83 -46.63 24.41
N ALA A 114 -18.97 -47.31 24.54
CA ALA A 114 -19.33 -48.07 25.74
C ALA A 114 -18.67 -49.47 25.82
N GLY A 115 -18.30 -50.07 24.68
CA GLY A 115 -17.80 -51.45 24.60
C GLY A 115 -16.28 -51.60 24.76
N THR A 116 -15.48 -50.58 24.43
CA THR A 116 -14.03 -50.61 24.65
C THR A 116 -13.69 -50.06 26.02
N GLY A 117 -12.84 -50.77 26.78
CA GLY A 117 -12.17 -50.24 27.97
C GLY A 117 -11.32 -49.02 27.59
N GLY A 118 -11.94 -47.84 27.58
CA GLY A 118 -11.45 -46.59 27.01
C GLY A 118 -10.41 -45.86 27.86
N ALA A 119 -9.53 -46.57 28.55
CA ALA A 119 -8.49 -45.96 29.38
C ALA A 119 -7.49 -45.08 28.58
N ASN A 120 -7.47 -45.17 27.25
CA ASN A 120 -6.50 -44.49 26.39
C ASN A 120 -7.09 -43.49 25.38
N TYR A 121 -8.40 -43.17 25.46
CA TYR A 121 -9.04 -42.21 24.55
C TYR A 121 -9.27 -40.83 25.19
N VAL A 122 -9.02 -39.80 24.38
CA VAL A 122 -9.14 -38.39 24.78
C VAL A 122 -10.62 -38.00 24.93
N GLY A 123 -11.18 -38.18 26.13
CA GLY A 123 -12.47 -37.62 26.56
C GLY A 123 -13.26 -38.56 27.48
N TRP A 124 -12.72 -39.75 27.73
CA TRP A 124 -13.40 -40.81 28.45
C TRP A 124 -13.35 -40.59 29.98
N ASN A 125 -14.51 -40.71 30.63
CA ASN A 125 -14.67 -40.70 32.08
C ASN A 125 -15.50 -41.93 32.48
N SER A 126 -14.91 -42.83 33.26
CA SER A 126 -15.55 -44.07 33.74
C SER A 126 -16.80 -43.84 34.60
N SER A 127 -17.01 -42.63 35.08
CA SER A 127 -18.08 -42.26 36.00
C SER A 127 -19.30 -41.64 35.30
N VAL A 128 -19.27 -41.48 33.97
CA VAL A 128 -20.35 -40.88 33.17
C VAL A 128 -21.07 -41.98 32.38
N SER A 129 -22.41 -42.02 32.47
CA SER A 129 -23.22 -42.91 31.65
C SER A 129 -23.51 -42.27 30.30
N TYR A 130 -22.88 -42.78 29.24
CA TYR A 130 -23.03 -42.29 27.87
C TYR A 130 -24.31 -42.81 27.17
N SER A 131 -25.17 -43.54 27.88
CA SER A 131 -26.30 -44.27 27.31
C SER A 131 -27.60 -43.45 27.16
N ALA A 132 -27.64 -42.17 27.56
CA ALA A 132 -28.91 -41.45 27.71
C ALA A 132 -28.94 -39.96 27.28
N GLY A 133 -27.95 -39.44 26.54
CA GLY A 133 -27.94 -38.01 26.15
C GLY A 133 -27.25 -37.71 24.82
N THR A 134 -27.72 -36.64 24.16
CA THR A 134 -27.02 -35.97 23.05
C THR A 134 -25.62 -35.58 23.50
N LEU A 135 -24.61 -35.89 22.70
CA LEU A 135 -23.17 -35.74 23.02
C LEU A 135 -22.78 -34.36 23.58
N GLY A 136 -23.57 -33.30 23.33
CA GLY A 136 -23.31 -31.95 23.82
C GLY A 136 -23.63 -31.70 25.31
N ALA A 137 -24.52 -32.48 25.94
CA ALA A 137 -24.90 -32.24 27.35
C ALA A 137 -23.82 -32.66 28.35
N ALA A 138 -22.97 -33.63 28.00
CA ALA A 138 -21.84 -34.06 28.83
C ALA A 138 -20.67 -33.05 28.85
N PHE A 139 -20.62 -32.13 27.88
CA PHE A 139 -19.65 -31.03 27.86
C PHE A 139 -20.14 -29.78 28.61
N ASN A 140 -21.42 -29.71 28.99
CA ASN A 140 -22.04 -28.50 29.54
C ASN A 140 -22.85 -28.73 30.82
N SER A 141 -22.47 -29.72 31.65
CA SER A 141 -23.01 -29.83 33.01
C SER A 141 -22.16 -29.02 33.99
N GLY A 142 -22.76 -28.01 34.62
CA GLY A 142 -22.15 -27.06 35.57
C GLY A 142 -21.62 -27.66 36.88
N THR A 143 -21.27 -28.94 36.90
CA THR A 143 -20.60 -29.64 38.00
C THR A 143 -19.18 -30.09 37.64
N THR A 144 -18.71 -29.85 36.41
CA THR A 144 -17.32 -30.11 36.04
C THR A 144 -16.47 -28.89 36.36
N GLN A 145 -15.75 -28.95 37.48
CA GLN A 145 -14.68 -28.00 37.77
C GLN A 145 -13.64 -28.07 36.64
N LEU A 146 -13.66 -27.07 35.76
CA LEU A 146 -12.72 -26.84 34.66
C LEU A 146 -11.26 -26.72 35.13
N SER A 147 -11.03 -26.59 36.44
CA SER A 147 -9.71 -26.59 37.09
C SER A 147 -8.98 -27.93 37.07
N SER A 148 -9.66 -29.03 36.73
CA SER A 148 -9.06 -30.38 36.71
C SER A 148 -8.77 -30.92 35.29
N LEU A 149 -9.17 -30.20 34.24
CA LEU A 149 -8.72 -30.45 32.86
C LEU A 149 -7.34 -29.83 32.65
N THR A 150 -6.37 -30.29 33.43
CA THR A 150 -4.97 -30.15 33.02
C THR A 150 -4.81 -30.94 31.72
N SER A 151 -4.66 -30.21 30.63
CA SER A 151 -4.19 -30.70 29.33
C SER A 151 -4.89 -31.94 28.77
N LYS A 152 -5.94 -31.69 27.98
CA LYS A 152 -5.99 -32.34 26.66
C LYS A 152 -5.36 -31.44 25.59
N GLN A 153 -4.05 -31.27 25.79
CA GLN A 153 -2.97 -31.19 24.79
C GLN A 153 -2.80 -29.99 23.85
N ALA A 154 -3.65 -28.95 23.86
CA ALA A 154 -3.32 -27.71 23.15
C ALA A 154 -2.51 -26.77 24.06
N ARG A 155 -1.34 -26.31 23.61
CA ARG A 155 -0.65 -25.15 24.22
C ARG A 155 -1.41 -23.83 23.96
N TRP A 156 -2.61 -23.93 23.38
CA TRP A 156 -3.32 -22.88 22.66
C TRP A 156 -4.79 -22.85 23.11
N ILE A 157 -5.40 -21.66 23.04
CA ILE A 157 -6.82 -21.37 23.21
C ILE A 157 -7.42 -21.22 21.81
N ASP A 158 -8.48 -21.96 21.50
CA ASP A 158 -9.16 -21.88 20.21
C ASP A 158 -10.37 -20.95 20.33
N ILE A 159 -10.50 -19.96 19.44
CA ILE A 159 -11.63 -19.01 19.42
C ILE A 159 -12.96 -19.75 19.28
N GLU A 160 -12.96 -20.83 18.50
CA GLU A 160 -14.11 -21.71 18.28
C GLU A 160 -14.63 -22.38 19.56
N ASP A 161 -13.77 -22.62 20.56
CA ASP A 161 -14.17 -23.19 21.86
C ASP A 161 -15.00 -22.21 22.70
N TYR A 162 -14.99 -20.92 22.34
CA TYR A 162 -15.74 -19.84 22.97
C TYR A 162 -16.97 -19.44 22.16
N ALA A 163 -17.38 -20.26 21.19
CA ALA A 163 -18.60 -20.03 20.42
C ALA A 163 -19.83 -19.92 21.34
N ASP A 164 -20.59 -18.84 21.14
CA ASP A 164 -21.83 -18.53 21.86
C ASP A 164 -23.01 -18.34 20.88
N THR A 165 -24.18 -17.98 21.43
CA THR A 165 -25.39 -17.73 20.62
C THR A 165 -25.21 -16.64 19.57
N ASN A 166 -24.35 -15.63 19.81
CA ASN A 166 -24.10 -14.57 18.84
C ASN A 166 -23.26 -15.10 17.67
N SER A 167 -22.23 -15.88 17.98
CA SER A 167 -21.38 -16.51 16.95
C SER A 167 -22.17 -17.50 16.09
N ALA A 168 -23.14 -18.21 16.68
CA ALA A 168 -24.09 -19.06 15.95
C ALA A 168 -25.00 -18.24 15.00
N ALA A 169 -25.27 -16.98 15.34
CA ALA A 169 -25.95 -16.01 14.47
C ALA A 169 -24.99 -15.25 13.52
N GLY A 170 -23.70 -15.59 13.53
CA GLY A 170 -22.68 -15.02 12.65
C GLY A 170 -21.85 -13.88 13.22
N ASP A 171 -22.09 -13.44 14.46
CA ASP A 171 -21.31 -12.39 15.13
C ASP A 171 -20.34 -12.98 16.17
N TRP A 172 -19.06 -12.97 15.84
CA TRP A 172 -18.00 -13.59 16.62
C TRP A 172 -17.34 -12.66 17.64
N THR A 173 -17.83 -11.43 17.79
CA THR A 173 -17.19 -10.41 18.63
C THR A 173 -17.02 -10.90 20.08
N THR A 174 -18.08 -11.44 20.68
CA THR A 174 -18.08 -11.91 22.06
C THR A 174 -17.24 -13.17 22.25
N ALA A 175 -17.29 -14.10 21.30
CA ALA A 175 -16.48 -15.32 21.32
C ALA A 175 -14.97 -15.01 21.26
N ILE A 176 -14.55 -14.13 20.34
CA ILE A 176 -13.14 -13.70 20.24
C ILE A 176 -12.70 -13.01 21.53
N GLN A 177 -13.53 -12.08 22.06
CA GLN A 177 -13.19 -11.37 23.29
C GLN A 177 -13.03 -12.33 24.47
N ALA A 178 -13.92 -13.31 24.60
CA ALA A 178 -13.87 -14.30 25.68
C ALA A 178 -12.62 -15.19 25.58
N ALA A 179 -12.23 -15.60 24.37
CA ALA A 179 -11.00 -16.37 24.14
C ALA A 179 -9.74 -15.58 24.55
N ILE A 180 -9.66 -14.30 24.19
CA ILE A 180 -8.55 -13.42 24.58
C ILE A 180 -8.52 -13.21 26.10
N ASP A 181 -9.67 -12.90 26.71
CA ASP A 181 -9.75 -12.61 28.15
C ASP A 181 -9.41 -13.87 29.01
N ALA A 182 -9.68 -15.07 28.49
CA ALA A 182 -9.39 -16.33 29.19
C ALA A 182 -7.89 -16.64 29.31
N THR A 183 -7.03 -16.01 28.51
CA THR A 183 -5.57 -16.25 28.51
C THR A 183 -4.95 -16.13 29.90
N ASN A 184 -5.29 -15.08 30.65
CA ASN A 184 -4.79 -14.85 32.00
C ASN A 184 -5.37 -15.82 33.03
N THR A 185 -6.67 -16.14 32.91
CA THR A 185 -7.33 -17.08 33.84
C THR A 185 -6.80 -18.49 33.69
N LEU A 186 -6.46 -18.90 32.46
CA LEU A 186 -5.98 -20.25 32.15
C LEU A 186 -4.45 -20.36 32.17
N GLY A 187 -3.73 -19.24 32.15
CA GLY A 187 -2.27 -19.23 32.00
C GLY A 187 -1.80 -19.76 30.64
N ILE A 188 -2.60 -19.56 29.59
CA ILE A 188 -2.32 -20.02 28.21
C ILE A 188 -2.26 -18.78 27.30
N TYR A 189 -1.08 -18.51 26.73
CA TYR A 189 -0.79 -17.27 26.01
C TYR A 189 -0.65 -17.46 24.49
N ASN A 190 -1.32 -18.47 23.95
CA ASN A 190 -1.44 -18.65 22.51
C ASN A 190 -2.93 -18.77 22.20
N VAL A 191 -3.49 -17.82 21.48
CA VAL A 191 -4.87 -17.84 21.00
C VAL A 191 -4.83 -18.09 19.50
N ARG A 192 -5.68 -18.98 18.98
CA ARG A 192 -5.85 -19.15 17.54
C ARG A 192 -7.31 -19.16 17.13
N GLY A 193 -7.55 -18.80 15.88
CA GLY A 193 -8.81 -19.01 15.19
C GLY A 193 -8.55 -19.36 13.74
N THR A 194 -9.11 -20.48 13.29
CA THR A 194 -8.91 -21.01 11.92
C THR A 194 -10.07 -20.69 10.98
N GLY A 195 -11.18 -20.20 11.52
CA GLY A 195 -12.38 -19.85 10.79
C GLY A 195 -12.41 -18.43 10.21
N SER A 196 -13.61 -18.03 9.77
CA SER A 196 -13.92 -16.67 9.35
C SER A 196 -14.81 -16.01 10.38
N TYR A 197 -14.36 -14.91 10.95
CA TYR A 197 -14.98 -14.24 12.09
C TYR A 197 -15.52 -12.87 11.67
N ALA A 198 -16.83 -12.76 11.53
CA ALA A 198 -17.45 -11.46 11.32
C ALA A 198 -17.76 -10.81 12.68
N VAL A 199 -17.43 -9.53 12.86
CA VAL A 199 -17.61 -8.80 14.12
C VAL A 199 -18.54 -7.61 13.94
N SER A 200 -19.38 -7.34 14.93
CA SER A 200 -20.28 -6.18 15.00
C SER A 200 -19.70 -5.01 15.79
N SER A 201 -18.63 -5.22 16.55
CA SER A 201 -17.97 -4.17 17.33
C SER A 201 -16.48 -4.47 17.54
N THR A 202 -15.75 -3.52 18.12
CA THR A 202 -14.31 -3.63 18.36
C THR A 202 -13.96 -4.80 19.29
N VAL A 203 -13.04 -5.64 18.84
CA VAL A 203 -12.36 -6.64 19.68
C VAL A 203 -11.19 -5.95 20.41
N LYS A 204 -11.09 -6.15 21.72
CA LYS A 204 -10.08 -5.48 22.56
C LYS A 204 -8.96 -6.45 22.93
N ILE A 205 -7.74 -6.13 22.51
CA ILE A 205 -6.51 -6.75 23.04
C ILE A 205 -6.02 -5.90 24.21
N ARG A 206 -6.18 -6.46 25.40
CA ARG A 206 -5.93 -5.81 26.70
C ARG A 206 -5.47 -6.88 27.70
N ASN A 207 -4.93 -6.46 28.84
CA ASN A 207 -4.41 -7.34 29.89
C ASN A 207 -3.34 -8.30 29.35
N VAL A 208 -2.48 -7.84 28.45
CA VAL A 208 -1.40 -8.69 27.91
C VAL A 208 -0.36 -8.91 29.02
N PRO A 209 -0.05 -10.16 29.37
CA PRO A 209 0.92 -10.46 30.43
C PRO A 209 2.33 -10.09 30.00
N SER A 210 3.22 -9.85 30.96
CA SER A 210 4.63 -9.54 30.70
C SER A 210 5.40 -10.68 30.00
N SER A 211 4.87 -11.91 30.02
CA SER A 211 5.37 -13.05 29.26
C SER A 211 5.05 -12.99 27.76
N GLY A 212 4.27 -12.00 27.32
CA GLY A 212 3.78 -11.85 25.95
C GLY A 212 2.50 -12.64 25.67
N LEU A 213 1.86 -12.34 24.54
CA LEU A 213 0.64 -13.00 24.06
C LEU A 213 0.73 -13.21 22.55
N ASN A 214 0.48 -14.44 22.10
CA ASN A 214 0.40 -14.77 20.69
C ASN A 214 -1.07 -14.94 20.29
N ILE A 215 -1.51 -14.26 19.24
CA ILE A 215 -2.87 -14.37 18.70
C ILE A 215 -2.76 -14.62 17.20
N ALA A 216 -3.38 -15.68 16.69
CA ALA A 216 -3.45 -15.97 15.27
C ALA A 216 -4.90 -16.08 14.79
N ILE A 217 -5.33 -15.23 13.87
CA ILE A 217 -6.69 -15.22 13.32
C ILE A 217 -6.62 -15.42 11.81
N TYR A 218 -7.33 -16.43 11.28
CA TYR A 218 -7.34 -16.67 9.84
C TYR A 218 -8.04 -15.55 9.06
N LYS A 219 -9.28 -15.21 9.41
CA LYS A 219 -10.02 -14.14 8.72
C LYS A 219 -10.93 -13.38 9.68
N ILE A 220 -10.81 -12.06 9.72
CA ILE A 220 -11.70 -11.18 10.47
C ILE A 220 -12.30 -10.10 9.56
N THR A 221 -13.61 -9.90 9.65
CA THR A 221 -14.37 -8.97 8.79
C THR A 221 -15.40 -8.20 9.61
N THR A 222 -15.83 -7.03 9.13
CA THR A 222 -16.93 -6.31 9.79
C THR A 222 -18.31 -6.74 9.28
N LEU A 223 -19.29 -6.82 10.18
CA LEU A 223 -20.70 -7.01 9.85
C LEU A 223 -21.34 -5.70 9.36
N SER A 224 -22.49 -5.78 8.68
CA SER A 224 -23.27 -4.59 8.31
C SER A 224 -23.64 -3.71 9.52
N ALA A 225 -23.86 -4.33 10.69
CA ALA A 225 -24.13 -3.66 11.95
C ALA A 225 -22.92 -2.96 12.60
N PHE A 226 -21.69 -3.22 12.12
CA PHE A 226 -20.49 -2.56 12.64
C PHE A 226 -20.59 -1.03 12.46
N PRO A 227 -20.17 -0.21 13.45
CA PRO A 227 -20.28 1.24 13.41
C PRO A 227 -19.73 1.86 12.11
N SER A 228 -20.51 2.74 11.50
CA SER A 228 -20.06 3.54 10.35
C SER A 228 -19.31 4.77 10.82
N ASN A 229 -18.30 5.17 10.07
CA ASN A 229 -17.61 6.44 10.21
C ASN A 229 -18.25 7.51 9.30
N THR A 230 -18.10 8.78 9.66
CA THR A 230 -18.53 9.90 8.82
C THR A 230 -17.38 10.55 8.07
N THR A 231 -16.16 10.38 8.58
CA THR A 231 -14.92 10.96 8.08
C THR A 231 -13.78 9.95 8.19
N PHE A 232 -12.58 10.32 7.71
CA PHE A 232 -11.38 9.51 7.97
C PHE A 232 -11.00 9.44 9.46
N TRP A 233 -11.49 10.37 10.29
CA TRP A 233 -10.97 10.64 11.64
C TRP A 233 -11.76 9.98 12.76
N ASP A 234 -12.99 9.55 12.50
CA ASP A 234 -13.93 8.99 13.48
C ASP A 234 -14.17 7.49 13.27
N ALA A 235 -13.33 6.82 12.48
CA ALA A 235 -13.43 5.39 12.25
C ALA A 235 -13.17 4.59 13.53
N THR A 236 -14.08 3.67 13.83
CA THR A 236 -13.93 2.72 14.94
C THR A 236 -13.05 1.56 14.48
N PRO A 237 -12.08 1.09 15.28
CA PRO A 237 -11.22 -0.02 14.86
C PRO A 237 -11.90 -1.39 14.97
N VAL A 238 -11.58 -2.31 14.07
CA VAL A 238 -11.92 -3.74 14.21
C VAL A 238 -11.24 -4.30 15.46
N ILE A 239 -9.96 -3.97 15.67
CA ILE A 239 -9.19 -4.37 16.85
C ILE A 239 -8.57 -3.13 17.51
N SER A 240 -8.82 -2.94 18.81
CA SER A 240 -8.08 -1.97 19.61
C SER A 240 -7.01 -2.67 20.45
N ILE A 241 -5.81 -2.11 20.50
CA ILE A 241 -4.71 -2.63 21.32
C ILE A 241 -4.33 -1.59 22.37
N GLY A 242 -4.45 -1.95 23.64
CA GLY A 242 -4.10 -1.07 24.75
C GLY A 242 -4.61 -1.55 26.10
N ASP A 243 -3.92 -1.13 27.14
CA ASP A 243 -4.33 -1.36 28.53
C ASP A 243 -4.49 -0.04 29.28
N THR A 244 -5.24 -0.05 30.38
CA THR A 244 -5.40 1.11 31.27
C THR A 244 -4.35 1.15 32.37
N THR A 245 -3.60 0.06 32.58
CA THR A 245 -2.65 -0.08 33.69
C THR A 245 -1.19 0.01 33.29
N GLY A 246 -0.86 -0.15 32.00
CA GLY A 246 0.50 -0.07 31.50
C GLY A 246 0.61 -0.33 30.00
N ASN A 247 1.78 -0.05 29.42
CA ASN A 247 2.03 -0.29 28.00
C ASN A 247 2.08 -1.80 27.71
N ILE A 248 1.41 -2.24 26.65
CA ILE A 248 1.48 -3.63 26.20
C ILE A 248 2.83 -3.87 25.53
N VAL A 249 3.53 -4.93 25.95
CA VAL A 249 4.78 -5.38 25.32
C VAL A 249 4.73 -6.88 25.05
N GLY A 250 5.44 -7.34 24.00
CA GLY A 250 5.52 -8.77 23.66
C GLY A 250 4.23 -9.36 23.06
N LEU A 251 3.37 -8.53 22.47
CA LEU A 251 2.23 -9.01 21.68
C LEU A 251 2.74 -9.48 20.31
N ASN A 252 2.35 -10.69 19.89
CA ASN A 252 2.50 -11.18 18.52
C ASN A 252 1.11 -11.45 17.95
N LEU A 253 0.60 -10.53 17.13
CA LEU A 253 -0.71 -10.65 16.48
C LEU A 253 -0.52 -11.01 15.01
N PHE A 254 -1.13 -12.11 14.59
CA PHE A 254 -1.13 -12.59 13.21
C PHE A 254 -2.56 -12.66 12.68
N ILE A 255 -2.85 -11.94 11.60
CA ILE A 255 -4.15 -11.95 10.93
C ILE A 255 -3.91 -12.29 9.47
N ASN A 256 -4.45 -13.39 8.96
CA ASN A 256 -4.24 -13.74 7.55
C ASN A 256 -5.09 -12.87 6.60
N TYR A 257 -6.31 -12.48 7.00
CA TYR A 257 -7.19 -11.61 6.21
C TYR A 257 -7.98 -10.65 7.11
N LEU A 258 -7.88 -9.35 6.84
CA LEU A 258 -8.57 -8.27 7.53
C LEU A 258 -9.42 -7.45 6.54
N ASP A 259 -10.73 -7.35 6.80
CA ASP A 259 -11.66 -6.53 6.03
C ASP A 259 -12.36 -5.49 6.92
N GLY A 260 -12.04 -4.22 6.72
CA GLY A 260 -12.66 -3.12 7.44
C GLY A 260 -14.09 -2.79 6.99
N GLY A 261 -14.60 -3.42 5.92
CA GLY A 261 -15.95 -3.22 5.38
C GLY A 261 -16.25 -1.79 4.93
N SER A 262 -15.22 -1.02 4.58
CA SER A 262 -15.25 0.40 4.20
C SER A 262 -15.74 1.35 5.29
N LYS A 263 -15.62 0.94 6.55
CA LYS A 263 -16.11 1.71 7.70
C LYS A 263 -15.22 1.74 8.94
N ALA A 264 -14.39 0.72 9.09
CA ALA A 264 -13.54 0.56 10.26
C ALA A 264 -12.09 0.88 9.93
N ASP A 265 -11.35 1.38 10.92
CA ASP A 265 -9.91 1.14 10.94
C ASP A 265 -9.66 -0.35 11.18
N GLY A 266 -8.55 -0.89 10.70
CA GLY A 266 -8.15 -2.25 10.99
C GLY A 266 -7.75 -2.40 12.46
N ILE A 267 -6.63 -1.78 12.82
CA ILE A 267 -6.06 -1.83 14.17
C ILE A 267 -5.71 -0.43 14.65
N THR A 268 -6.15 -0.08 15.86
CA THR A 268 -5.81 1.21 16.50
C THR A 268 -5.19 1.00 17.88
N GLY A 269 -4.07 1.68 18.15
CA GLY A 269 -3.50 1.77 19.50
C GLY A 269 -4.23 2.77 20.36
N VAL A 270 -4.70 2.34 21.54
CA VAL A 270 -5.51 3.14 22.48
C VAL A 270 -4.95 3.04 23.91
N SER A 271 -5.39 3.93 24.82
CA SER A 271 -4.94 3.91 26.22
C SER A 271 -3.41 3.85 26.32
N TYR A 272 -2.77 3.09 27.21
CA TYR A 272 -1.30 3.03 27.25
C TYR A 272 -0.66 2.44 25.98
N GLY A 273 -1.43 1.99 24.99
CA GLY A 273 -0.93 1.53 23.69
C GLY A 273 -0.09 0.26 23.79
N TYR A 274 0.79 0.08 22.81
CA TYR A 274 1.68 -1.06 22.71
C TYR A 274 3.03 -0.66 22.11
N GLY A 275 4.08 -1.34 22.57
CA GLY A 275 5.46 -1.23 22.09
C GLY A 275 6.12 -2.60 22.03
N THR A 276 7.29 -2.69 21.41
CA THR A 276 8.09 -3.94 21.32
C THR A 276 7.23 -5.16 20.96
N SER A 277 6.34 -4.99 19.99
CA SER A 277 5.34 -5.98 19.59
C SER A 277 5.38 -6.22 18.08
N HIS A 278 4.90 -7.37 17.66
CA HIS A 278 4.80 -7.76 16.25
C HIS A 278 3.34 -7.85 15.83
N VAL A 279 2.99 -7.20 14.73
CA VAL A 279 1.69 -7.32 14.08
C VAL A 279 1.90 -7.74 12.64
N HIS A 280 1.33 -8.87 12.25
CA HIS A 280 1.27 -9.36 10.89
C HIS A 280 -0.16 -9.32 10.37
N ILE A 281 -0.36 -8.72 9.20
CA ILE A 281 -1.63 -8.78 8.46
C ILE A 281 -1.32 -9.28 7.04
N GLY A 282 -1.74 -10.49 6.68
CA GLY A 282 -1.49 -11.06 5.36
C GLY A 282 -2.14 -10.20 4.28
N TYR A 283 -3.48 -10.20 4.23
CA TYR A 283 -4.26 -9.37 3.32
C TYR A 283 -5.10 -8.35 4.08
N ALA A 284 -5.07 -7.08 3.67
CA ALA A 284 -5.88 -6.01 4.27
C ALA A 284 -6.63 -5.24 3.19
N THR A 285 -7.95 -5.09 3.34
CA THR A 285 -8.80 -4.38 2.39
C THR A 285 -9.95 -3.64 3.06
N ASN A 286 -10.48 -2.63 2.36
CA ASN A 286 -11.63 -1.84 2.77
C ASN A 286 -11.48 -1.23 4.18
N CYS A 287 -10.27 -1.03 4.67
CA CYS A 287 -10.03 -0.29 5.91
C CYS A 287 -10.04 1.21 5.63
N ILE A 288 -10.43 2.00 6.63
CA ILE A 288 -10.16 3.44 6.62
C ILE A 288 -8.66 3.64 6.79
N ALA A 289 -8.06 3.25 7.91
CA ALA A 289 -6.64 2.96 8.01
C ALA A 289 -6.43 1.50 8.37
N VAL A 290 -5.50 0.77 7.73
CA VAL A 290 -5.18 -0.61 8.16
C VAL A 290 -4.58 -0.59 9.57
N MET A 291 -3.65 0.32 9.82
CA MET A 291 -3.05 0.57 11.12
C MET A 291 -3.13 2.06 11.46
N ARG A 292 -3.59 2.40 12.67
CA ARG A 292 -3.69 3.78 13.16
C ARG A 292 -3.07 3.96 14.54
N MET A 293 -2.29 5.02 14.69
CA MET A 293 -1.90 5.59 15.99
C MET A 293 -2.44 7.01 16.15
N GLY A 294 -2.31 7.59 17.34
CA GLY A 294 -2.79 8.93 17.70
C GLY A 294 -3.80 8.98 18.85
N GLN A 295 -4.28 7.83 19.33
CA GLN A 295 -5.25 7.72 20.44
C GLN A 295 -4.68 7.08 21.71
N HIS A 296 -3.37 6.85 21.76
CA HIS A 296 -2.70 6.27 22.92
C HIS A 296 -2.20 7.36 23.87
N ASP A 297 -2.02 6.99 25.13
CA ASP A 297 -1.63 7.83 26.25
C ASP A 297 -0.17 7.62 26.69
N TYR A 298 0.53 6.67 26.07
CA TYR A 298 1.91 6.32 26.42
C TYR A 298 2.73 5.88 25.20
N THR A 299 4.05 5.96 25.32
CA THR A 299 4.97 5.69 24.22
C THR A 299 4.71 4.37 23.51
N SER A 300 4.62 4.41 22.18
CA SER A 300 4.44 3.27 21.30
C SER A 300 5.67 3.13 20.41
N ALA A 301 6.67 2.41 20.93
CA ALA A 301 7.99 2.32 20.31
C ALA A 301 8.35 0.91 19.83
N THR A 302 9.20 0.84 18.80
CA THR A 302 9.85 -0.41 18.36
C THR A 302 8.85 -1.53 18.00
N ASN A 303 7.75 -1.18 17.34
CA ASN A 303 6.81 -2.17 16.83
C ASN A 303 7.25 -2.66 15.45
N TRP A 304 7.15 -3.97 15.22
CA TRP A 304 7.39 -4.58 13.93
C TRP A 304 6.06 -4.90 13.26
N ILE A 305 5.83 -4.32 12.10
CA ILE A 305 4.60 -4.51 11.32
C ILE A 305 4.97 -5.22 10.03
N THR A 306 4.29 -6.31 9.73
CA THR A 306 4.52 -7.12 8.52
C THR A 306 3.23 -7.44 7.80
N GLY A 307 3.33 -7.83 6.54
CA GLY A 307 2.16 -8.23 5.77
C GLY A 307 2.48 -8.67 4.35
N ASP A 308 1.45 -9.10 3.62
CA ASP A 308 1.62 -9.61 2.25
C ASP A 308 1.04 -8.65 1.20
N ASN A 309 -0.24 -8.30 1.27
CA ASN A 309 -0.88 -7.48 0.24
C ASN A 309 -1.99 -6.59 0.82
N TRP A 310 -1.74 -5.29 0.94
CA TRP A 310 -2.70 -4.33 1.50
C TRP A 310 -3.20 -3.39 0.42
N VAL A 311 -4.45 -3.58 -0.01
CA VAL A 311 -5.01 -2.90 -1.17
C VAL A 311 -6.44 -2.44 -0.97
N GLY A 312 -6.81 -1.33 -1.62
CA GLY A 312 -8.20 -0.84 -1.60
C GLY A 312 -8.63 -0.24 -0.25
N ASN A 313 -7.67 0.26 0.54
CA ASN A 313 -7.94 0.98 1.79
C ASN A 313 -7.93 2.49 1.53
N TRP A 314 -8.29 3.32 2.52
CA TRP A 314 -8.02 4.76 2.38
C TRP A 314 -6.54 5.04 2.66
N MET A 315 -6.03 4.52 3.76
CA MET A 315 -4.63 4.61 4.18
C MET A 315 -4.13 3.23 4.59
N GLY A 316 -2.89 2.88 4.22
CA GLY A 316 -2.24 1.70 4.78
C GLY A 316 -1.95 1.92 6.27
N VAL A 317 -0.94 2.73 6.57
CA VAL A 317 -0.53 3.04 7.94
C VAL A 317 -0.59 4.54 8.20
N TYR A 318 -1.25 4.95 9.28
CA TYR A 318 -1.25 6.32 9.79
C TYR A 318 -0.59 6.38 11.17
N LEU A 319 0.52 7.09 11.28
CA LEU A 319 1.24 7.29 12.54
C LEU A 319 1.12 8.75 12.98
N ALA A 320 0.60 8.94 14.19
CA ALA A 320 0.55 10.21 14.89
C ALA A 320 0.85 9.97 16.38
N ASN A 321 1.47 10.96 17.02
CA ASN A 321 1.61 10.96 18.48
C ASN A 321 0.22 11.07 19.13
N GLY A 322 0.06 10.46 20.29
CA GLY A 322 -1.16 10.63 21.07
C GLY A 322 -1.34 12.05 21.58
N THR A 323 -2.58 12.42 21.85
CA THR A 323 -2.97 13.78 22.26
C THR A 323 -3.08 13.97 23.78
N SER A 324 -2.99 12.88 24.54
CA SER A 324 -3.12 12.84 26.00
C SER A 324 -2.10 11.90 26.64
N GLY A 325 -1.98 11.95 27.97
CA GLY A 325 -1.14 11.02 28.71
C GLY A 325 0.32 11.46 28.87
N THR A 326 1.22 10.49 29.07
CA THR A 326 2.62 10.71 29.45
C THR A 326 3.54 10.32 28.31
N SER A 327 4.09 11.31 27.61
CA SER A 327 4.97 11.11 26.45
C SER A 327 4.40 10.10 25.43
N PRO A 328 3.19 10.35 24.90
CA PRO A 328 2.51 9.47 23.95
C PRO A 328 3.15 9.56 22.55
N ILE A 329 4.44 9.20 22.47
CA ILE A 329 5.26 9.34 21.28
C ILE A 329 5.24 8.01 20.51
N VAL A 330 5.09 8.10 19.19
CA VAL A 330 5.29 6.98 18.27
C VAL A 330 6.70 7.06 17.72
N GLU A 331 7.51 6.02 17.87
CA GLU A 331 8.90 6.02 17.38
C GLU A 331 9.43 4.64 17.00
N ALA A 332 10.40 4.60 16.08
CA ALA A 332 11.18 3.41 15.72
C ALA A 332 10.35 2.22 15.21
N TRP A 333 9.17 2.47 14.62
CA TRP A 333 8.38 1.42 13.99
C TRP A 333 9.08 0.86 12.75
N ILE A 334 9.03 -0.46 12.57
CA ILE A 334 9.57 -1.16 11.42
C ILE A 334 8.38 -1.66 10.61
N ILE A 335 8.20 -1.15 9.39
CA ILE A 335 7.14 -1.56 8.47
C ILE A 335 7.76 -2.38 7.33
N ASP A 336 7.34 -3.63 7.20
CA ASP A 336 7.88 -4.59 6.25
C ASP A 336 6.74 -5.42 5.63
N VAL A 337 5.98 -4.78 4.75
CA VAL A 337 4.81 -5.36 4.07
C VAL A 337 5.17 -5.58 2.61
N LYS A 338 4.99 -6.80 2.09
CA LYS A 338 5.46 -7.14 0.73
C LYS A 338 4.92 -6.18 -0.33
N PHE A 339 3.62 -5.89 -0.31
CA PHE A 339 3.00 -4.96 -1.25
C PHE A 339 1.89 -4.11 -0.60
N ILE A 340 1.99 -2.78 -0.72
CA ILE A 340 0.95 -1.84 -0.29
C ILE A 340 0.55 -0.97 -1.48
N ALA A 341 -0.69 -1.14 -1.95
CA ALA A 341 -1.08 -0.50 -3.20
C ALA A 341 -2.53 -0.04 -3.28
N ASN A 342 -2.83 0.83 -4.25
CA ASN A 342 -4.19 1.26 -4.57
C ASN A 342 -4.97 1.79 -3.35
N ASN A 343 -4.28 2.45 -2.40
CA ASN A 343 -4.91 3.10 -1.28
C ASN A 343 -5.24 4.56 -1.65
N ARG A 344 -6.39 5.06 -1.20
CA ARG A 344 -6.93 6.35 -1.68
C ARG A 344 -6.01 7.53 -1.39
N TRP A 345 -5.49 7.62 -0.16
CA TRP A 345 -4.71 8.75 0.34
C TRP A 345 -3.21 8.43 0.41
N GLY A 346 -2.82 7.18 0.61
CA GLY A 346 -1.41 6.82 0.70
C GLY A 346 -1.21 5.42 1.24
N GLY A 347 -0.02 4.88 1.06
CA GLY A 347 0.39 3.67 1.75
C GLY A 347 0.80 3.96 3.18
N MET A 348 1.56 5.03 3.40
CA MET A 348 2.11 5.39 4.72
C MET A 348 2.02 6.90 4.94
N TRP A 349 1.57 7.30 6.13
CA TRP A 349 1.53 8.70 6.55
C TRP A 349 2.14 8.86 7.94
N TYR A 350 3.27 9.56 7.99
CA TYR A 350 3.90 10.04 9.22
C TYR A 350 3.39 11.45 9.52
N PHE A 351 2.36 11.58 10.35
CA PHE A 351 1.79 12.86 10.74
C PHE A 351 2.54 13.42 11.97
N ASP A 352 3.63 14.15 11.71
CA ASP A 352 4.46 14.80 12.74
C ASP A 352 5.01 13.84 13.82
N ALA A 353 5.12 12.56 13.49
CA ALA A 353 5.39 11.45 14.42
C ALA A 353 6.06 10.27 13.70
N GLY A 354 6.45 9.24 14.45
CA GLY A 354 7.03 8.01 13.90
C GLY A 354 8.49 8.14 13.48
N GLN A 355 9.22 9.08 14.09
CA GLN A 355 10.67 9.25 13.87
C GLN A 355 11.41 7.94 14.15
N TYR A 356 12.56 7.78 13.49
CA TYR A 356 13.38 6.56 13.46
C TYR A 356 12.73 5.35 12.79
N GLY A 357 11.59 5.54 12.13
CA GLY A 357 10.90 4.50 11.40
C GLY A 357 11.76 3.89 10.28
N GLN A 358 11.57 2.60 10.05
CA GLN A 358 12.19 1.85 8.96
C GLN A 358 11.09 1.28 8.06
N ILE A 359 11.20 1.49 6.75
CA ILE A 359 10.18 1.08 5.78
C ILE A 359 10.83 0.19 4.74
N ARG A 360 10.20 -0.95 4.46
CA ARG A 360 10.56 -1.90 3.40
C ARG A 360 9.34 -2.32 2.59
N GLY A 361 9.56 -3.22 1.63
CA GLY A 361 8.53 -3.73 0.73
C GLY A 361 8.33 -2.88 -0.52
N ASP A 362 7.27 -3.17 -1.25
CA ASP A 362 6.92 -2.50 -2.51
C ASP A 362 5.61 -1.71 -2.37
N TRP A 363 5.56 -0.53 -2.98
CA TRP A 363 4.48 0.43 -2.80
C TRP A 363 4.08 1.04 -4.14
N ASP A 364 2.80 0.97 -4.48
CA ASP A 364 2.35 1.42 -5.81
C ASP A 364 0.90 1.91 -5.84
N TYR A 365 0.53 2.71 -6.84
CA TYR A 365 -0.86 3.13 -7.08
C TYR A 365 -1.55 3.85 -5.90
N ASN A 366 -0.82 4.34 -4.91
CA ASN A 366 -1.40 5.00 -3.75
C ASN A 366 -1.62 6.50 -4.01
N GLY A 367 -2.49 7.12 -3.21
CA GLY A 367 -2.72 8.56 -3.26
C GLY A 367 -3.55 9.02 -4.46
N THR A 368 -4.38 8.14 -5.04
CA THR A 368 -5.21 8.44 -6.22
C THR A 368 -6.29 9.51 -5.98
N TYR A 369 -6.54 9.86 -4.73
CA TYR A 369 -7.49 10.89 -4.31
C TYR A 369 -6.79 12.20 -3.90
N LEU A 370 -5.46 12.23 -3.91
CA LEU A 370 -4.70 13.39 -3.44
C LEU A 370 -4.37 14.37 -4.56
N ALA A 371 -4.33 15.65 -4.18
CA ALA A 371 -3.68 16.70 -4.93
C ALA A 371 -2.62 17.39 -4.05
N VAL A 372 -1.45 17.65 -4.64
CA VAL A 372 -0.37 18.43 -4.06
C VAL A 372 -0.39 19.80 -4.74
N LEU A 373 -0.66 20.86 -3.98
CA LEU A 373 -0.88 22.20 -4.51
C LEU A 373 0.24 23.13 -4.08
N GLY A 374 0.99 23.69 -5.03
CA GLY A 374 2.01 24.72 -4.77
C GLY A 374 1.36 26.08 -4.56
N LEU A 375 1.61 26.69 -3.40
CA LEU A 375 0.98 27.95 -2.99
C LEU A 375 1.76 29.16 -3.48
N SER A 376 1.04 30.14 -4.02
CA SER A 376 1.51 31.51 -4.25
C SER A 376 1.16 32.45 -3.10
N THR A 377 0.12 32.12 -2.32
CA THR A 377 -0.32 32.87 -1.13
C THR A 377 -0.60 31.91 0.02
N THR A 378 -0.04 32.20 1.20
CA THR A 378 -0.10 31.33 2.39
C THR A 378 -0.84 31.97 3.57
N THR A 379 -1.66 33.00 3.32
CA THR A 379 -2.40 33.74 4.36
C THR A 379 -3.28 32.81 5.20
N GLY A 380 -3.03 32.77 6.50
CA GLY A 380 -3.76 31.95 7.46
C GLY A 380 -3.35 30.46 7.49
N LEU A 381 -2.32 30.03 6.76
CA LEU A 381 -1.88 28.62 6.78
C LEU A 381 -1.45 28.16 8.19
N SER A 382 -0.78 29.02 8.95
CA SER A 382 -0.33 28.70 10.31
C SER A 382 -1.48 28.47 11.30
N SER A 383 -2.70 28.95 11.04
CA SER A 383 -3.85 28.73 11.92
C SER A 383 -4.53 27.39 11.72
N ILE A 384 -4.17 26.65 10.68
CA ILE A 384 -4.69 25.29 10.38
C ILE A 384 -3.60 24.21 10.42
N ALA A 385 -2.33 24.61 10.47
CA ALA A 385 -1.19 23.71 10.62
C ALA A 385 -1.34 22.79 11.85
N GLY A 386 -1.11 21.49 11.66
CA GLY A 386 -1.15 20.49 12.75
C GLY A 386 -2.52 20.03 13.18
N GLN A 387 -3.58 20.58 12.60
CA GLN A 387 -4.95 20.17 12.91
C GLN A 387 -5.45 19.13 11.92
N THR A 388 -6.20 18.16 12.42
CA THR A 388 -6.88 17.12 11.63
C THR A 388 -8.35 17.46 11.44
N GLY A 389 -9.02 16.85 10.46
CA GLY A 389 -10.47 17.03 10.28
C GLY A 389 -10.89 18.35 9.64
N LEU A 390 -9.94 19.11 9.08
CA LEU A 390 -10.22 20.38 8.43
C LEU A 390 -10.57 20.18 6.96
N LYS A 391 -11.51 20.97 6.48
CA LYS A 391 -11.85 21.04 5.05
C LYS A 391 -11.52 22.39 4.49
N LEU A 392 -10.99 22.37 3.27
CA LEU A 392 -10.74 23.55 2.46
C LEU A 392 -11.76 23.63 1.33
N THR A 393 -12.07 24.84 0.88
CA THR A 393 -13.10 25.10 -0.12
C THR A 393 -12.73 26.28 -1.02
N ASP A 394 -13.04 26.17 -2.31
CA ASP A 394 -13.06 27.26 -3.28
C ASP A 394 -14.40 28.03 -3.30
N GLY A 395 -15.30 27.69 -2.38
CA GLY A 395 -16.67 28.20 -2.29
C GLY A 395 -17.72 27.26 -2.92
N THR A 396 -17.29 26.26 -3.70
CA THR A 396 -18.18 25.30 -4.38
C THR A 396 -17.91 23.87 -3.93
N THR A 397 -16.65 23.45 -3.99
CA THR A 397 -16.23 22.07 -3.71
C THR A 397 -15.28 22.02 -2.52
N GLN A 398 -15.42 20.97 -1.70
CA GLN A 398 -14.60 20.77 -0.50
C GLN A 398 -13.61 19.63 -0.68
N MET A 399 -12.40 19.81 -0.17
CA MET A 399 -11.40 18.76 -0.03
C MET A 399 -10.86 18.74 1.41
N GLU A 400 -10.45 17.57 1.87
CA GLU A 400 -9.85 17.42 3.19
C GLU A 400 -8.45 18.04 3.18
N PHE A 401 -8.11 18.85 4.17
CA PHE A 401 -6.74 19.29 4.42
C PHE A 401 -5.99 18.21 5.18
N LEU A 402 -4.89 17.74 4.60
CA LEU A 402 -4.05 16.74 5.25
C LEU A 402 -2.89 17.41 5.98
N PHE A 403 -2.01 18.08 5.24
CA PHE A 403 -0.85 18.78 5.79
C PHE A 403 -0.25 19.78 4.79
N TYR A 404 0.76 20.53 5.22
CA TYR A 404 1.55 21.42 4.39
C TYR A 404 3.04 21.12 4.57
N TYR A 405 3.85 21.51 3.59
CA TYR A 405 5.30 21.41 3.68
C TYR A 405 6.00 22.43 2.79
N THR A 406 7.28 22.70 3.06
CA THR A 406 8.10 23.55 2.21
C THR A 406 9.20 22.73 1.56
N TYR A 407 9.33 22.84 0.25
CA TYR A 407 10.37 22.13 -0.52
C TYR A 407 10.93 23.03 -1.61
N GLN A 408 12.26 23.16 -1.65
CA GLN A 408 13.00 23.97 -2.64
C GLN A 408 12.42 25.40 -2.83
N GLY A 409 12.07 26.05 -1.72
CA GLY A 409 11.57 27.44 -1.70
C GLY A 409 10.08 27.61 -2.03
N THR A 410 9.35 26.53 -2.33
CA THR A 410 7.90 26.55 -2.56
C THR A 410 7.17 25.90 -1.39
N THR A 411 6.09 26.52 -0.92
CA THR A 411 5.19 25.93 0.08
C THR A 411 4.07 25.17 -0.63
N TYR A 412 3.85 23.93 -0.22
CA TYR A 412 2.83 23.04 -0.76
C TYR A 412 1.80 22.70 0.32
N ILE A 413 0.57 22.44 -0.10
CA ILE A 413 -0.43 21.75 0.71
C ILE A 413 -0.81 20.43 0.05
N VAL A 414 -1.15 19.45 0.88
CA VAL A 414 -1.71 18.17 0.44
C VAL A 414 -3.16 18.13 0.85
N VAL A 415 -4.02 17.90 -0.14
CA VAL A 415 -5.48 17.84 0.05
C VAL A 415 -6.05 16.56 -0.56
N ALA A 416 -7.12 16.03 0.02
CA ALA A 416 -7.79 14.82 -0.44
C ALA A 416 -9.21 15.09 -0.97
N ALA A 417 -9.48 14.65 -2.20
CA ALA A 417 -10.80 14.70 -2.80
C ALA A 417 -11.73 13.61 -2.24
N SER A 418 -13.04 13.76 -2.47
CA SER A 418 -14.04 12.74 -2.16
C SER A 418 -14.08 11.59 -3.17
N SER A 419 -13.46 11.76 -4.34
CA SER A 419 -13.39 10.79 -5.43
C SER A 419 -11.97 10.67 -5.98
N ASN A 420 -11.72 9.60 -6.75
CA ASN A 420 -10.46 9.42 -7.45
C ASN A 420 -10.25 10.59 -8.44
N ILE A 421 -9.10 11.24 -8.37
CA ILE A 421 -8.71 12.36 -9.24
C ILE A 421 -7.42 12.07 -10.00
N SER A 422 -6.93 10.83 -9.96
CA SER A 422 -5.71 10.41 -10.64
C SER A 422 -5.85 10.43 -12.17
N LYS A 423 -4.74 10.65 -12.88
CA LYS A 423 -4.70 10.60 -14.36
C LYS A 423 -5.09 9.23 -14.92
N ALA A 424 -4.79 8.16 -14.18
CA ALA A 424 -5.16 6.79 -14.54
C ALA A 424 -6.68 6.56 -14.63
N SER A 425 -7.50 7.40 -14.00
CA SER A 425 -8.96 7.32 -14.07
C SER A 425 -9.57 7.81 -15.40
N GLY A 426 -8.78 8.43 -16.28
CA GLY A 426 -9.25 9.02 -17.54
C GLY A 426 -9.86 10.42 -17.43
N THR A 427 -10.17 10.90 -16.21
CA THR A 427 -10.71 12.25 -15.94
C THR A 427 -9.79 13.10 -15.05
N GLY A 428 -8.55 12.66 -14.80
CA GLY A 428 -7.68 13.17 -13.74
C GLY A 428 -7.47 14.69 -13.77
N ALA A 429 -8.15 15.38 -12.85
CA ALA A 429 -8.08 16.81 -12.67
C ALA A 429 -8.35 17.17 -11.20
N VAL A 430 -7.67 18.21 -10.71
CA VAL A 430 -8.02 18.85 -9.44
C VAL A 430 -9.35 19.58 -9.63
N PRO A 431 -10.32 19.47 -8.69
CA PRO A 431 -11.63 20.11 -8.83
C PRO A 431 -11.59 21.65 -8.70
N TRP A 432 -10.42 22.22 -8.38
CA TRP A 432 -10.20 23.65 -8.21
C TRP A 432 -9.38 24.23 -9.37
N THR A 433 -9.57 25.51 -9.64
CA THR A 433 -8.81 26.25 -10.67
C THR A 433 -7.62 26.98 -10.05
N ALA A 434 -6.44 26.89 -10.68
CA ALA A 434 -5.25 27.61 -10.23
C ALA A 434 -5.50 29.13 -10.22
N GLY A 435 -5.02 29.82 -9.19
CA GLY A 435 -5.29 31.22 -8.93
C GLY A 435 -6.56 31.50 -8.12
N SER A 436 -7.44 30.50 -7.92
CA SER A 436 -8.60 30.64 -7.04
C SER A 436 -8.18 30.75 -5.57
N THR A 437 -8.90 31.57 -4.81
CA THR A 437 -8.76 31.64 -3.36
C THR A 437 -9.42 30.43 -2.70
N ILE A 438 -8.65 29.75 -1.85
CA ILE A 438 -9.08 28.60 -1.05
C ILE A 438 -9.17 29.04 0.42
N SER A 439 -10.32 28.81 1.03
CA SER A 439 -10.59 29.11 2.43
C SER A 439 -10.79 27.84 3.25
N CYS A 440 -10.70 27.93 4.59
CA CYS A 440 -11.07 26.84 5.49
C CYS A 440 -12.54 26.97 5.91
N THR A 441 -13.26 25.86 5.96
CA THR A 441 -14.69 25.84 6.30
C THR A 441 -14.97 26.12 7.78
N THR A 442 -13.99 25.86 8.66
CA THR A 442 -14.15 25.95 10.12
C THR A 442 -13.23 26.98 10.76
N VAL A 443 -12.14 27.37 10.10
CA VAL A 443 -11.16 28.35 10.62
C VAL A 443 -11.20 29.62 9.78
N THR A 444 -11.56 30.75 10.40
CA THR A 444 -11.65 32.05 9.73
C THR A 444 -10.26 32.64 9.42
N GLY A 445 -10.19 33.49 8.40
CA GLY A 445 -8.94 34.18 8.03
C GLY A 445 -7.99 33.36 7.14
N VAL A 446 -8.32 32.11 6.81
CA VAL A 446 -7.60 31.30 5.83
C VAL A 446 -7.96 31.76 4.41
N SER A 447 -6.95 32.16 3.64
CA SER A 447 -7.10 32.66 2.27
C SER A 447 -5.87 32.28 1.44
N LEU A 448 -5.77 30.99 1.10
CA LEU A 448 -4.67 30.43 0.33
C LEU A 448 -4.91 30.64 -1.17
N VAL A 449 -3.84 30.71 -1.96
CA VAL A 449 -3.93 30.69 -3.44
C VAL A 449 -2.86 29.74 -3.96
N PHE A 450 -3.23 28.84 -4.87
CA PHE A 450 -2.29 27.91 -5.49
C PHE A 450 -2.03 28.27 -6.95
N SER A 451 -0.80 28.05 -7.40
CA SER A 451 -0.35 28.31 -8.77
C SER A 451 -0.04 27.05 -9.54
N THR A 452 0.31 25.96 -8.85
CA THR A 452 0.61 24.66 -9.44
C THR A 452 -0.12 23.54 -8.73
N SER A 453 -0.38 22.45 -9.44
CA SER A 453 -1.03 21.28 -8.87
C SER A 453 -0.47 20.00 -9.47
N GLU A 454 -0.25 19.01 -8.63
CA GLU A 454 0.11 17.65 -9.01
C GLU A 454 -0.92 16.66 -8.45
N ILE A 455 -1.24 15.65 -9.25
CA ILE A 455 -2.15 14.56 -8.91
C ILE A 455 -1.50 13.25 -9.31
N ALA A 456 -1.93 12.16 -8.69
CA ALA A 456 -1.39 10.86 -8.98
C ALA A 456 -1.62 10.44 -10.44
N GLY A 457 -0.70 9.66 -11.01
CA GLY A 457 -0.97 8.86 -12.20
C GLY A 457 0.11 8.89 -13.27
N ASP A 458 -0.12 8.00 -14.24
CA ASP A 458 0.71 7.73 -15.41
C ASP A 458 0.68 8.94 -16.36
N ASN A 459 1.84 9.53 -16.65
CA ASN A 459 1.99 10.54 -17.69
C ASN A 459 2.93 10.01 -18.80
N ALA A 460 3.10 10.75 -19.91
CA ALA A 460 3.96 10.33 -21.03
C ALA A 460 5.45 10.17 -20.67
N SER A 461 5.85 10.66 -19.49
CA SER A 461 7.15 10.47 -18.83
C SER A 461 7.10 9.51 -17.62
N GLY A 462 5.96 8.85 -17.36
CA GLY A 462 5.74 7.81 -16.34
C GLY A 462 4.80 8.19 -15.17
N SER A 463 4.57 7.26 -14.23
CA SER A 463 3.58 7.27 -13.14
C SER A 463 4.04 7.91 -11.84
N ASN A 464 3.50 9.06 -11.42
CA ASN A 464 3.80 9.60 -10.08
C ASN A 464 2.64 9.27 -9.13
N TYR A 465 2.80 8.29 -8.23
CA TYR A 465 1.83 7.99 -7.16
C TYR A 465 2.39 8.46 -5.81
N PHE A 466 1.50 8.83 -4.89
CA PHE A 466 1.88 9.37 -3.58
C PHE A 466 1.84 8.25 -2.53
N ASP A 467 2.89 7.45 -2.48
CA ASP A 467 2.95 6.27 -1.63
C ASP A 467 3.22 6.61 -0.17
N ILE A 468 4.16 7.53 0.08
CA ILE A 468 4.58 7.90 1.43
C ILE A 468 4.41 9.41 1.62
N LEU A 469 3.67 9.75 2.67
CA LEU A 469 3.42 11.12 3.12
C LEU A 469 4.37 11.39 4.31
N HIS A 470 5.42 12.15 4.02
CA HIS A 470 6.48 12.56 4.95
C HIS A 470 6.12 13.92 5.59
N ASP A 471 5.10 13.94 6.44
CA ASP A 471 4.62 15.16 7.12
C ASP A 471 5.46 15.47 8.36
N PHE A 472 6.69 15.93 8.14
CA PHE A 472 7.63 16.32 9.19
C PHE A 472 8.00 17.81 9.16
N GLU A 473 7.24 18.66 8.46
CA GLU A 473 7.51 20.11 8.37
C GLU A 473 7.53 20.78 9.75
N ARG A 474 6.62 20.33 10.63
CA ARG A 474 6.49 20.84 12.00
C ARG A 474 7.34 20.08 13.02
N ALA A 475 7.85 18.92 12.63
CA ALA A 475 8.63 18.09 13.53
C ALA A 475 9.99 18.75 13.78
N PRO A 476 10.57 18.59 15.00
CA PRO A 476 11.92 19.08 15.26
C PRO A 476 12.96 18.44 14.32
N PHE A 477 12.69 17.21 13.84
CA PHE A 477 13.35 16.55 12.73
C PHE A 477 12.50 15.34 12.29
N GLY A 478 12.59 14.96 11.01
CA GLY A 478 11.86 13.85 10.42
C GLY A 478 12.77 12.75 9.92
N ARG A 479 13.40 11.98 10.81
CA ARG A 479 14.39 10.97 10.40
C ARG A 479 13.72 9.60 10.25
N ILE A 480 13.48 9.17 9.01
CA ILE A 480 13.12 7.78 8.70
C ILE A 480 14.12 7.18 7.72
N GLN A 481 14.10 5.85 7.60
CA GLN A 481 14.82 5.11 6.58
C GLN A 481 13.83 4.35 5.71
N VAL A 482 13.94 4.51 4.40
CA VAL A 482 13.17 3.77 3.41
C VAL A 482 14.13 2.94 2.58
N VAL A 483 13.95 1.62 2.60
CA VAL A 483 14.69 0.65 1.79
C VAL A 483 13.68 -0.26 1.10
N ALA A 484 13.25 0.12 -0.10
CA ALA A 484 12.16 -0.53 -0.81
C ALA A 484 12.60 -1.04 -2.19
N GLY A 485 11.94 -2.08 -2.70
CA GLY A 485 12.19 -2.53 -4.07
C GLY A 485 11.63 -1.51 -5.04
N TYR A 486 10.36 -1.16 -4.88
CA TYR A 486 9.63 -0.23 -5.74
C TYR A 486 8.82 0.78 -4.92
N ILE A 487 8.98 2.08 -5.22
CA ILE A 487 8.15 3.18 -4.73
C ILE A 487 7.96 4.19 -5.87
N SER A 488 6.73 4.61 -6.12
CA SER A 488 6.39 5.62 -7.12
C SER A 488 6.62 7.06 -6.65
N GLY A 489 6.41 7.37 -5.36
CA GLY A 489 6.67 8.72 -4.87
C GLY A 489 6.58 8.91 -3.36
N ILE A 490 7.41 9.84 -2.86
CA ILE A 490 7.41 10.32 -1.48
C ILE A 490 7.20 11.84 -1.53
N ILE A 491 6.17 12.34 -0.83
CA ILE A 491 5.84 13.77 -0.76
C ILE A 491 5.98 14.27 0.67
N GLY A 492 6.52 15.47 0.86
CA GLY A 492 6.68 16.07 2.19
C GLY A 492 7.85 17.04 2.32
N GLY A 493 7.98 17.59 3.53
CA GLY A 493 9.00 18.57 3.89
C GLY A 493 10.15 17.91 4.64
N ASN A 494 11.28 18.61 4.81
CA ASN A 494 12.43 18.09 5.55
C ASN A 494 12.94 16.72 5.06
N LEU A 495 12.75 16.38 3.78
CA LEU A 495 13.19 15.11 3.19
C LEU A 495 14.70 14.87 3.38
N TYR A 496 15.50 15.95 3.44
CA TYR A 496 16.93 15.91 3.71
C TYR A 496 17.29 15.39 5.12
N THR A 497 16.33 15.20 6.02
CA THR A 497 16.57 14.62 7.34
C THR A 497 16.47 13.08 7.34
N SER A 498 15.92 12.50 6.27
CA SER A 498 15.68 11.07 6.08
C SER A 498 16.63 10.43 5.07
N SER A 499 16.65 9.11 5.03
CA SER A 499 17.42 8.35 4.04
C SER A 499 16.50 7.48 3.21
N PHE A 500 16.64 7.57 1.89
CA PHE A 500 15.79 6.87 0.94
C PHE A 500 16.67 6.08 -0.01
N GLN A 501 16.35 4.80 -0.16
CA GLN A 501 16.96 3.88 -1.11
C GLN A 501 15.83 3.03 -1.69
N TYR A 502 15.44 3.31 -2.92
CA TYR A 502 14.37 2.57 -3.59
C TYR A 502 14.60 2.49 -5.09
N GLN A 503 13.71 1.82 -5.83
CA GLN A 503 13.67 1.98 -7.28
C GLN A 503 12.39 2.70 -7.68
N ASN A 504 12.56 3.60 -8.64
CA ASN A 504 11.50 4.41 -9.19
C ASN A 504 11.75 4.52 -10.69
N SER A 505 10.72 4.23 -11.48
CA SER A 505 10.85 4.23 -12.94
C SER A 505 10.95 5.64 -13.54
N PHE A 506 10.83 6.70 -12.72
CA PHE A 506 10.58 8.09 -13.14
C PHE A 506 11.65 9.06 -12.70
N SER A 507 12.32 8.77 -11.59
CA SER A 507 13.37 9.60 -11.04
C SER A 507 14.62 8.79 -10.79
N GLY A 508 15.76 9.24 -11.32
CA GLY A 508 17.08 8.75 -10.93
C GLY A 508 17.50 9.18 -9.52
N THR A 509 16.64 9.89 -8.79
CA THR A 509 16.87 10.41 -7.44
C THR A 509 16.40 9.45 -6.35
N THR A 510 16.52 8.15 -6.57
CA THR A 510 15.99 7.14 -5.66
C THR A 510 16.90 6.84 -4.47
N ASP A 511 18.18 7.15 -4.62
CA ASP A 511 19.19 7.01 -3.58
C ASP A 511 19.55 8.40 -3.04
N SER A 512 18.97 8.73 -1.88
CA SER A 512 19.19 9.98 -1.17
C SER A 512 19.65 9.71 0.26
N PHE A 513 20.89 10.05 0.55
CA PHE A 513 21.46 10.01 1.88
C PHE A 513 21.30 11.36 2.55
N ARG A 514 20.13 11.61 3.16
CA ARG A 514 19.86 12.88 3.86
C ARG A 514 19.97 14.09 2.94
N GLY A 515 19.30 13.99 1.78
CA GLY A 515 19.28 15.03 0.76
C GLY A 515 20.50 15.02 -0.17
N PHE A 516 21.56 14.28 0.17
CA PHE A 516 22.68 14.06 -0.74
C PHE A 516 22.37 12.92 -1.72
N GLY A 517 22.30 13.24 -3.00
CA GLY A 517 22.09 12.28 -4.08
C GLY A 517 23.37 12.03 -4.87
N ILE A 518 23.49 10.82 -5.41
CA ILE A 518 24.55 10.44 -6.35
C ILE A 518 23.90 9.73 -7.53
N SER A 519 24.30 10.08 -8.75
CA SER A 519 23.91 9.31 -9.94
C SER A 519 25.12 9.08 -10.86
N ASN A 520 25.09 7.96 -11.59
CA ASN A 520 26.08 7.65 -12.62
C ASN A 520 25.35 7.25 -13.91
N SER A 521 25.48 8.05 -14.96
CA SER A 521 24.87 7.80 -16.27
C SER A 521 25.70 6.89 -17.19
N GLY A 522 26.87 6.46 -16.75
CA GLY A 522 27.90 5.81 -17.57
C GLY A 522 28.85 6.80 -18.27
N THR A 523 28.43 8.05 -18.47
CA THR A 523 29.25 9.14 -19.06
C THR A 523 29.54 10.27 -18.08
N ALA A 524 28.78 10.34 -16.99
CA ALA A 524 28.88 11.37 -15.97
C ALA A 524 28.60 10.80 -14.57
N LEU A 525 29.40 11.22 -13.59
CA LEU A 525 29.12 11.05 -12.17
C LEU A 525 28.58 12.38 -11.64
N SER A 526 27.36 12.41 -11.11
CA SER A 526 26.70 13.63 -10.62
C SER A 526 26.40 13.55 -9.13
N PHE A 527 26.61 14.65 -8.42
CA PHE A 527 26.24 14.84 -7.02
C PHE A 527 25.14 15.88 -6.89
N TYR A 528 24.18 15.63 -6.00
CA TYR A 528 22.99 16.46 -5.81
C TYR A 528 22.84 16.90 -4.36
N ASN A 529 22.30 18.08 -4.17
CA ASN A 529 21.74 18.53 -2.88
C ASN A 529 20.25 18.78 -3.07
N TYR A 530 19.44 17.73 -2.89
CA TYR A 530 18.00 17.76 -3.12
C TYR A 530 17.23 18.66 -2.15
N ALA A 531 17.86 19.10 -1.06
CA ALA A 531 17.29 20.13 -0.19
C ALA A 531 17.20 21.49 -0.88
N LEU A 532 18.12 21.77 -1.82
CA LEU A 532 18.23 23.06 -2.51
C LEU A 532 17.63 23.02 -3.92
N ALA A 533 17.97 22.00 -4.70
CA ALA A 533 17.53 21.90 -6.09
C ALA A 533 17.59 20.45 -6.59
N SER A 534 16.80 20.16 -7.63
CA SER A 534 16.84 18.88 -8.34
C SER A 534 17.94 18.81 -9.42
N THR A 535 18.73 19.87 -9.58
CA THR A 535 19.90 19.91 -10.48
C THR A 535 21.17 19.47 -9.73
N PRO A 536 22.14 18.82 -10.41
CA PRO A 536 23.42 18.47 -9.79
C PRO A 536 24.19 19.70 -9.31
N ILE A 537 24.79 19.62 -8.13
CA ILE A 537 25.74 20.62 -7.62
C ILE A 537 27.17 20.38 -8.15
N ALA A 538 27.46 19.16 -8.58
CA ALA A 538 28.72 18.80 -9.23
C ALA A 538 28.46 17.72 -10.29
N ASN A 539 29.09 17.88 -11.45
CA ASN A 539 28.95 16.94 -12.56
C ASN A 539 30.34 16.61 -13.15
N PHE A 540 30.82 15.40 -12.92
CA PHE A 540 32.12 14.93 -13.36
C PHE A 540 31.98 14.13 -14.65
N THR A 541 32.55 14.64 -15.73
CA THR A 541 32.50 14.01 -17.07
C THR A 541 33.90 13.75 -17.60
N SER A 542 34.03 13.05 -18.73
CA SER A 542 35.32 12.83 -19.41
C SER A 542 36.04 14.10 -19.83
N SER A 543 35.34 15.25 -19.84
CA SER A 543 35.95 16.56 -20.05
C SER A 543 36.87 16.98 -18.90
N TYR A 544 36.64 16.46 -17.69
CA TYR A 544 37.32 16.86 -16.45
C TYR A 544 38.04 15.71 -15.75
N VAL A 545 37.55 14.47 -15.86
CA VAL A 545 38.07 13.29 -15.13
C VAL A 545 38.24 12.10 -16.08
N ASN A 546 39.43 11.47 -16.07
CA ASN A 546 39.71 10.28 -16.87
C ASN A 546 39.34 9.00 -16.10
N PHE A 547 38.05 8.64 -16.10
CA PHE A 547 37.54 7.48 -15.36
C PHE A 547 38.30 6.15 -15.59
N PRO A 548 38.72 5.78 -16.82
CA PRO A 548 39.46 4.54 -17.06
C PRO A 548 40.87 4.46 -16.43
N SER A 549 41.50 5.59 -16.10
CA SER A 549 42.94 5.63 -15.78
C SER A 549 43.28 5.99 -14.34
N LYS A 550 42.27 6.04 -13.43
CA LYS A 550 42.23 6.59 -12.04
C LYS A 550 41.62 8.00 -11.98
N LEU A 551 41.29 8.50 -10.78
CA LEU A 551 40.97 9.91 -10.50
C LEU A 551 42.24 10.79 -10.67
N SER A 552 42.82 10.70 -11.86
CA SER A 552 43.79 11.62 -12.40
C SER A 552 42.98 12.47 -13.35
N THR A 553 42.95 13.79 -13.14
CA THR A 553 42.94 14.68 -14.30
C THR A 553 44.04 14.13 -15.20
N ALA A 554 43.77 13.79 -16.46
CA ALA A 554 44.59 12.91 -17.30
C ALA A 554 46.08 13.34 -17.42
N TYR A 555 46.79 13.02 -18.50
CA TYR A 555 48.08 13.68 -18.81
C TYR A 555 47.96 15.21 -19.08
N ARG A 556 46.98 15.88 -18.48
CA ARG A 556 46.61 17.28 -18.64
C ARG A 556 46.90 18.01 -17.34
N LEU A 557 47.73 19.05 -17.44
CA LEU A 557 47.74 20.17 -16.50
C LEU A 557 46.28 20.67 -16.32
N ILE A 558 46.01 21.43 -15.26
CA ILE A 558 44.88 22.36 -15.28
C ILE A 558 45.18 23.34 -16.41
N GLU A 559 44.74 23.00 -17.61
CA GLU A 559 44.79 23.89 -18.75
C GLU A 559 43.47 24.64 -18.75
N GLY A 560 43.48 25.91 -18.34
CA GLY A 560 42.45 26.81 -18.86
C GLY A 560 42.66 26.97 -20.38
N GLY A 561 41.72 27.60 -21.09
CA GLY A 561 41.60 27.55 -22.57
C GLY A 561 42.92 27.34 -23.33
N ALA A 562 43.22 26.09 -23.69
CA ALA A 562 44.47 25.72 -24.35
C ALA A 562 44.40 26.08 -25.84
N PHE A 563 45.38 26.84 -26.32
CA PHE A 563 45.48 27.23 -27.72
C PHE A 563 46.82 26.80 -28.30
N ALA A 564 46.80 26.16 -29.47
CA ALA A 564 48.01 25.79 -30.20
C ALA A 564 47.93 26.28 -31.64
N SER A 565 49.04 26.80 -32.16
CA SER A 565 49.14 27.30 -33.53
C SER A 565 50.54 27.13 -34.10
N GLN A 566 50.66 27.15 -35.42
CA GLN A 566 51.93 27.34 -36.11
C GLN A 566 52.06 28.79 -36.54
N ILE A 567 53.14 29.44 -36.11
CA ILE A 567 53.40 30.85 -36.40
C ILE A 567 54.64 30.98 -37.29
N ALA A 568 54.45 31.57 -38.48
CA ALA A 568 55.54 31.86 -39.41
C ALA A 568 56.54 32.88 -38.84
N ALA A 569 57.77 32.86 -39.33
CA ALA A 569 58.76 33.88 -38.97
C ALA A 569 58.29 35.27 -39.39
N SER A 570 58.40 36.27 -38.53
CA SER A 570 58.13 37.66 -38.86
C SER A 570 58.90 38.65 -38.00
N SER A 571 59.52 39.63 -38.65
CA SER A 571 60.25 40.72 -38.00
C SER A 571 59.38 41.91 -37.56
N SER A 572 58.08 41.91 -37.90
CA SER A 572 57.21 43.07 -37.64
C SER A 572 55.74 42.75 -37.38
N THR A 573 55.21 41.64 -37.91
CA THR A 573 53.81 41.24 -37.71
C THR A 573 53.65 40.23 -36.58
N THR A 574 52.65 40.46 -35.74
CA THR A 574 52.20 39.53 -34.70
C THR A 574 50.97 38.76 -35.17
N SER A 575 50.71 37.61 -34.54
CA SER A 575 49.51 36.79 -34.74
C SER A 575 48.79 36.61 -33.40
N ALA A 576 47.47 36.77 -33.38
CA ALA A 576 46.67 36.55 -32.19
C ALA A 576 46.63 35.05 -31.86
N LEU A 577 47.00 34.70 -30.63
CA LEU A 577 46.92 33.33 -30.11
C LEU A 577 45.66 33.13 -29.29
N LEU A 578 45.35 34.03 -28.36
CA LEU A 578 44.25 33.86 -27.43
C LEU A 578 43.62 35.22 -27.14
N THR A 579 42.31 35.26 -26.95
CA THR A 579 41.61 36.45 -26.46
C THR A 579 41.17 36.18 -25.02
N LEU A 580 41.68 36.98 -24.08
CA LEU A 580 41.32 36.96 -22.68
C LEU A 580 40.04 37.79 -22.47
N VAL A 581 39.08 37.28 -21.72
CA VAL A 581 37.76 37.91 -21.58
C VAL A 581 37.30 37.95 -20.14
N ASP A 582 36.93 39.14 -19.69
CA ASP A 582 36.31 39.32 -18.39
C ASP A 582 34.82 38.94 -18.44
N GLN A 583 34.49 37.70 -18.06
CA GLN A 583 33.11 37.17 -18.14
C GLN A 583 32.26 37.58 -16.93
N SER A 584 30.93 37.67 -17.11
CA SER A 584 29.97 37.93 -16.03
C SER A 584 29.74 36.73 -15.11
N THR A 585 30.15 35.53 -15.52
CA THR A 585 30.08 34.28 -14.75
C THR A 585 31.43 33.97 -14.09
N ASP A 586 31.39 33.20 -13.00
CA ASP A 586 32.57 32.70 -12.28
C ASP A 586 33.45 33.80 -11.64
N LYS A 587 32.80 34.77 -10.97
CA LYS A 587 33.42 35.82 -10.13
C LYS A 587 32.74 35.90 -8.76
N TYR A 588 33.42 36.45 -7.76
CA TYR A 588 32.86 36.68 -6.42
C TYR A 588 32.14 38.03 -6.30
N TYR A 589 32.63 39.07 -6.96
CA TYR A 589 31.99 40.39 -7.12
C TYR A 589 32.18 40.92 -8.57
N ALA A 590 31.95 42.22 -8.80
CA ALA A 590 32.24 42.89 -10.07
C ALA A 590 33.74 43.19 -10.27
N GLU A 591 34.64 42.36 -9.75
CA GLU A 591 36.07 42.44 -10.05
C GLU A 591 36.36 42.03 -11.51
N GLY A 592 37.48 42.50 -12.04
CA GLY A 592 38.04 41.96 -13.28
C GLY A 592 38.59 40.54 -13.07
N THR A 593 39.13 39.98 -14.14
CA THR A 593 39.65 38.61 -14.20
C THR A 593 41.17 38.60 -14.21
N MET A 594 41.79 37.78 -13.36
CA MET A 594 43.22 37.52 -13.42
C MET A 594 43.52 36.19 -14.13
N TYR A 595 44.55 36.19 -14.97
CA TYR A 595 45.04 35.04 -15.71
C TYR A 595 46.50 34.75 -15.37
N ASP A 596 46.82 33.47 -15.19
CA ASP A 596 48.18 32.92 -15.19
C ASP A 596 48.39 32.11 -16.47
N ILE A 597 49.30 32.57 -17.32
CA ILE A 597 49.49 32.10 -18.68
C ILE A 597 50.87 31.46 -18.77
N THR A 598 50.94 30.25 -19.29
CA THR A 598 52.19 29.56 -19.64
C THR A 598 52.23 29.31 -21.14
N LEU A 599 53.39 29.48 -21.73
CA LEU A 599 53.63 29.34 -23.16
C LEU A 599 54.84 28.44 -23.38
N LYS A 600 54.72 27.46 -24.27
CA LYS A 600 55.83 26.60 -24.70
C LYS A 600 55.90 26.57 -26.23
N THR A 601 57.10 26.37 -26.75
CA THR A 601 57.32 26.23 -28.20
C THR A 601 58.09 24.95 -28.52
N ASN A 602 58.17 24.60 -29.80
CA ASN A 602 59.03 23.54 -30.30
C ASN A 602 60.48 24.00 -30.59
N TYR A 603 60.84 25.24 -30.25
CA TYR A 603 62.21 25.75 -30.38
C TYR A 603 62.94 25.67 -29.04
N ALA A 604 64.16 25.13 -29.05
CA ALA A 604 64.92 24.85 -27.83
C ALA A 604 65.13 26.14 -27.00
N GLY A 605 64.90 26.04 -25.69
CA GLY A 605 65.11 27.14 -24.74
C GLY A 605 64.07 28.27 -24.82
N THR A 606 62.96 28.08 -25.53
CA THR A 606 61.96 29.14 -25.74
C THR A 606 60.61 28.79 -25.11
N CYS A 607 60.25 29.54 -24.08
CA CYS A 607 58.96 29.48 -23.40
C CYS A 607 58.57 30.88 -22.90
N GLY A 608 57.38 31.00 -22.32
CA GLY A 608 56.91 32.23 -21.71
C GLY A 608 56.00 31.96 -20.51
N SER A 609 55.90 32.94 -19.62
CA SER A 609 54.94 32.94 -18.51
C SER A 609 54.45 34.35 -18.27
N TYR A 610 53.15 34.55 -18.15
CA TYR A 610 52.54 35.87 -18.02
C TYR A 610 51.42 35.83 -17.00
N ARG A 611 51.37 36.81 -16.10
CA ARG A 611 50.18 37.06 -15.29
C ARG A 611 49.50 38.31 -15.78
N VAL A 612 48.23 38.23 -16.16
CA VAL A 612 47.51 39.32 -16.80
C VAL A 612 46.16 39.53 -16.12
N PHE A 613 45.91 40.73 -15.64
CA PHE A 613 44.60 41.16 -15.17
C PHE A 613 43.83 41.80 -16.33
N VAL A 614 42.54 41.50 -16.46
CA VAL A 614 41.65 41.96 -17.52
C VAL A 614 40.33 42.42 -16.91
N ILE A 615 39.81 43.58 -17.31
CA ILE A 615 38.49 44.05 -16.85
C ILE A 615 37.66 44.55 -18.02
N SER A 616 36.35 44.25 -18.01
CA SER A 616 35.38 44.79 -18.95
C SER A 616 34.59 45.93 -18.32
N SER A 617 34.51 47.06 -19.00
CA SER A 617 33.71 48.22 -18.56
C SER A 617 33.15 48.96 -19.78
N GLY A 618 31.84 49.21 -19.79
CA GLY A 618 31.18 49.99 -20.86
C GLY A 618 31.35 49.41 -22.27
N GLY A 619 31.49 48.08 -22.40
CA GLY A 619 31.70 47.41 -23.70
C GLY A 619 33.14 47.47 -24.23
N SER A 620 34.09 47.94 -23.42
CA SER A 620 35.53 47.94 -23.72
C SER A 620 36.29 47.07 -22.73
N TYR A 621 37.41 46.50 -23.17
CA TYR A 621 38.32 45.73 -22.30
C TYR A 621 39.60 46.52 -22.04
N SER A 622 40.16 46.36 -20.85
CA SER A 622 41.50 46.85 -20.51
C SER A 622 42.29 45.78 -19.78
N HIS A 623 43.62 45.85 -19.88
CA HIS A 623 44.52 44.89 -19.24
C HIS A 623 45.66 45.52 -18.42
N VAL A 624 46.19 44.74 -17.50
CA VAL A 624 47.46 44.98 -16.81
C VAL A 624 48.28 43.70 -16.83
N VAL A 625 49.48 43.74 -17.41
CA VAL A 625 50.45 42.63 -17.30
C VAL A 625 51.16 42.74 -15.95
N VAL A 626 50.77 41.86 -15.02
CA VAL A 626 51.24 41.82 -13.62
C VAL A 626 52.64 41.22 -13.51
N SER A 627 52.94 40.19 -14.31
CA SER A 627 54.27 39.61 -14.43
C SER A 627 54.47 39.02 -15.83
N THR A 628 55.72 38.98 -16.29
CA THR A 628 56.05 38.45 -17.62
C THR A 628 57.44 37.83 -17.65
N TYR A 629 57.54 36.75 -18.41
CA TYR A 629 58.77 36.12 -18.86
C TYR A 629 58.54 35.72 -20.32
N SER A 630 59.46 36.08 -21.21
CA SER A 630 59.48 35.66 -22.61
C SER A 630 60.90 35.25 -22.96
N GLY A 631 61.08 34.07 -23.57
CA GLY A 631 62.38 33.67 -24.09
C GLY A 631 62.82 34.54 -25.26
N ASP A 632 64.13 34.63 -25.48
CA ASP A 632 64.77 35.58 -26.41
C ASP A 632 64.33 35.44 -27.89
N ALA A 633 63.77 34.28 -28.26
CA ALA A 633 63.34 33.98 -29.63
C ALA A 633 61.89 34.39 -29.95
N ILE A 634 61.15 34.91 -28.97
CA ILE A 634 59.73 35.25 -29.10
C ILE A 634 59.43 36.64 -28.56
N ALA A 635 58.39 37.26 -29.12
CA ALA A 635 57.79 38.47 -28.57
C ALA A 635 56.30 38.23 -28.34
N VAL A 636 55.82 38.57 -27.15
CA VAL A 636 54.41 38.51 -26.79
C VAL A 636 53.94 39.87 -26.33
N THR A 637 52.82 40.32 -26.88
CA THR A 637 52.16 41.57 -26.49
C THR A 637 50.68 41.32 -26.20
N PHE A 638 50.07 42.21 -25.43
CA PHE A 638 48.64 42.19 -25.15
C PHE A 638 47.99 43.43 -25.74
N THR A 639 46.83 43.27 -26.36
CA THR A 639 46.15 44.36 -27.08
C THR A 639 44.68 44.38 -26.73
N ASP A 640 44.20 45.51 -26.25
CA ASP A 640 42.79 45.71 -25.92
C ASP A 640 41.95 45.81 -27.20
N THR A 641 40.86 45.04 -27.25
CA THR A 641 39.89 45.05 -28.35
C THR A 641 38.48 45.15 -27.79
N THR A 642 37.49 45.35 -28.67
CA THR A 642 36.07 45.36 -28.29
C THR A 642 35.53 43.98 -27.90
N SER A 643 36.27 42.90 -28.18
CA SER A 643 35.86 41.51 -27.90
C SER A 643 36.70 40.82 -26.84
N GLY A 644 37.66 41.52 -26.23
CA GLY A 644 38.57 41.00 -25.21
C GLY A 644 40.00 41.53 -25.37
N VAL A 645 40.93 41.00 -24.58
CA VAL A 645 42.36 41.35 -24.63
C VAL A 645 43.10 40.28 -25.42
N GLN A 646 43.58 40.62 -26.61
CA GLN A 646 44.30 39.70 -27.48
C GLN A 646 45.76 39.52 -27.03
N MET A 647 46.14 38.28 -26.76
CA MET A 647 47.53 37.85 -26.63
C MET A 647 48.10 37.62 -28.02
N ASN A 648 49.01 38.49 -28.42
CA ASN A 648 49.64 38.52 -29.73
C ASN A 648 51.06 37.96 -29.64
N PHE A 649 51.45 37.13 -30.60
CA PHE A 649 52.72 36.42 -30.61
C PHE A 649 53.49 36.64 -31.91
N ARG A 650 54.81 36.73 -31.82
CA ARG A 650 55.74 36.84 -32.94
C ARG A 650 57.02 36.07 -32.64
N GLN A 651 57.66 35.55 -33.68
CA GLN A 651 58.94 34.84 -33.60
C GLN A 651 59.75 35.08 -34.88
N GLU A 652 61.08 35.03 -34.78
CA GLU A 652 62.00 35.16 -35.92
C GLU A 652 62.99 33.98 -36.03
N ALA A 653 62.93 33.03 -35.10
CA ALA A 653 63.97 32.03 -34.91
C ALA A 653 63.91 30.84 -35.89
N GLN A 654 62.76 30.54 -36.47
CA GLN A 654 62.61 29.47 -37.46
C GLN A 654 61.47 29.75 -38.43
N THR A 655 61.46 29.11 -39.60
CA THR A 655 60.49 29.38 -40.68
C THR A 655 59.02 29.24 -40.22
N SER A 656 58.75 28.28 -39.33
CA SER A 656 57.47 28.11 -38.64
C SER A 656 57.71 27.53 -37.25
N MET A 657 57.08 28.11 -36.22
CA MET A 657 57.19 27.67 -34.83
C MET A 657 55.84 27.16 -34.34
N ALA A 658 55.83 25.94 -33.79
CA ALA A 658 54.66 25.44 -33.07
C ALA A 658 54.67 26.04 -31.67
N VAL A 659 53.59 26.74 -31.32
CA VAL A 659 53.38 27.35 -30.00
C VAL A 659 52.15 26.74 -29.36
N ALA A 660 52.24 26.47 -28.06
CA ALA A 660 51.11 26.08 -27.23
C ALA A 660 51.04 27.01 -26.02
N VAL A 661 49.86 27.57 -25.79
CA VAL A 661 49.54 28.48 -24.68
C VAL A 661 48.50 27.81 -23.81
N ASN A 662 48.71 27.90 -22.50
CA ASN A 662 47.74 27.57 -21.48
C ASN A 662 47.48 28.83 -20.64
N ALA A 663 46.23 29.27 -20.55
CA ALA A 663 45.81 30.39 -19.72
C ALA A 663 44.83 29.94 -18.64
N ILE A 664 45.24 29.99 -17.38
CA ILE A 664 44.45 29.61 -16.21
C ILE A 664 43.90 30.88 -15.58
N ARG A 665 42.61 30.90 -15.22
CA ARG A 665 42.04 31.97 -14.40
C ARG A 665 42.44 31.74 -12.94
N ILE A 666 42.95 32.76 -12.24
CA ILE A 666 43.45 32.65 -10.85
C ILE A 666 42.78 33.61 -9.89
#